data_AF-A0A0M9UD91-F1
#
_entry.id   AF-A0A0M9UD91-F1
#
_cell.length_a   1.000
_cell.length_b   1.000
_cell.length_c   1.000
_cell.angle_alpha   90.00
_cell.angle_beta   90.00
_cell.angle_gamma   90.00
#
_symmetry.space_group_name_H-M   'P 1'
#
loop_
_entity.id
_entity.type
_entity.pdbx_description
1 polymer ?
#
loop_
_entity_poly.entity_id
_entity_poly.type
_entity_poly.pdbx_seq_one_letter_code
_entity_poly.pdbx_strand_id
1 'polypeptide(L)'
;MITVAGLLFFVALTVQRHNAFLTTAFDLGNYDQAVWNTAHGRPLRLTNIPGVDIRLAHHVEPILFLIAPLYWLWSDPRMLLIVQATVVMAGALPAYWLARRRLQDDWAALFFPLAWVLYPPLEGVVLFDFHAVALASSLLLFAFNWLDEGRVRLFALAAFLAAMTKEEIGFLVALMGAYAFFVQGRRRLGLVTMLAGAGWSLFAIEVVTAYFSPKGEHVFLSYYEGLGDGFWGLVKTALTAPQRIIMRALEGGAIRYLATILAPLGFLALLAPEVLLIAAPSFAVNLLSSSEPMRTPVGFHYPAPITPFVFAASIVGLARLAHWWRARGGSPQHVARVGVLLALPLLMWAHRQDGATPLARWFEWPRVTEHHRIGERIIARIPPDAAVSAQWRLNPHVSQRERIYQFPDVRDADYVLIDVTIPLLLQHPNDLYRTVQEMLAGEWGIEAAEDGWLLLRRGASRKTFPDEFYTFARTTPDGAAVPVDVQFGNAVRLVGYTLTEERKGWRLTLYWQRVGPASADTHLWPFYFDLRTGSVLEDTSLRPMVETIWYPPVMWKEGETVRTRMLPWPVPEPFGVAVQVRQGEQALSPTVFAGDVGYRPEGAVWLTQHPPARWADAEVALPHRFETTPVPTELVRVQVPADEYVTAGQPYTVTLTWQAGGATDVPLTVFTQVLNEAGQLVAQHDSQPAVGLRPTVDWQPGERIQDPHIIALPADLPAGRYRLIVGLYDAQTGQRVPAGTPDNALEVHQFVVQDDK
;
A
#
# COMPACT_ATOMS: atom_id res chain seq x y z
N MET A 1 17.21 -7.27 -29.06
CA MET A 1 17.79 -7.88 -27.85
C MET A 1 17.23 -7.24 -26.59
N ILE A 2 17.42 -5.93 -26.32
CA ILE A 2 16.90 -5.23 -25.13
C ILE A 2 15.42 -5.54 -24.86
N THR A 3 14.55 -5.35 -25.87
CA THR A 3 13.11 -5.62 -25.76
C THR A 3 12.80 -7.07 -25.38
N VAL A 4 13.50 -8.03 -25.98
CA VAL A 4 13.29 -9.47 -25.72
C VAL A 4 13.79 -9.83 -24.32
N ALA A 5 14.93 -9.30 -23.89
CA ALA A 5 15.46 -9.52 -22.55
C ALA A 5 14.53 -8.93 -21.48
N GLY A 6 14.07 -7.69 -21.66
CA GLY A 6 13.08 -7.06 -20.78
C GLY A 6 11.77 -7.86 -20.73
N LEU A 7 11.26 -8.29 -21.88
CA LEU A 7 10.07 -9.15 -21.97
C LEU A 7 10.22 -10.45 -21.18
N LEU A 8 11.26 -11.23 -21.47
CA LEU A 8 11.49 -12.52 -20.81
C LEU A 8 11.66 -12.35 -19.30
N PHE A 9 12.38 -11.30 -18.89
CA PHE A 9 12.57 -10.97 -17.48
C PHE A 9 11.26 -10.64 -16.78
N PHE A 10 10.47 -9.69 -17.31
CA PHE A 10 9.23 -9.26 -16.66
C PHE A 10 8.14 -10.31 -16.72
N VAL A 11 8.06 -11.15 -17.77
CA VAL A 11 7.18 -12.33 -17.79
C VAL A 11 7.58 -13.30 -16.69
N ALA A 12 8.86 -13.65 -16.59
CA ALA A 12 9.33 -14.57 -15.55
C ALA A 12 9.06 -13.99 -14.14
N LEU A 13 9.29 -12.70 -13.95
CA LEU A 13 9.08 -12.02 -12.67
C LEU A 13 7.61 -11.95 -12.27
N THR A 14 6.70 -11.54 -13.15
CA THR A 14 5.25 -11.46 -12.83
C THR A 14 4.65 -12.84 -12.59
N VAL A 15 5.02 -13.85 -13.39
CA VAL A 15 4.61 -15.24 -13.17
C VAL A 15 5.15 -15.77 -11.84
N GLN A 16 6.42 -15.50 -11.51
CA GLN A 16 7.00 -15.93 -10.24
C GLN A 16 6.34 -15.24 -9.04
N ARG A 17 5.96 -13.96 -9.17
CA ARG A 17 5.18 -13.25 -8.14
C ARG A 17 3.83 -13.92 -7.91
N HIS A 18 3.14 -14.33 -8.97
CA HIS A 18 1.90 -15.10 -8.86
C HIS A 18 2.17 -16.44 -8.15
N ASN A 19 3.12 -17.24 -8.60
CA ASN A 19 3.45 -18.54 -7.97
C ASN A 19 3.87 -18.40 -6.49
N ALA A 20 4.36 -17.23 -6.07
CA ALA A 20 4.70 -16.92 -4.69
C ALA A 20 3.56 -16.23 -3.90
N PHE A 21 2.31 -16.30 -4.38
CA PHE A 21 1.12 -15.71 -3.73
C PHE A 21 1.25 -14.20 -3.46
N LEU A 22 1.93 -13.47 -4.36
CA LEU A 22 2.12 -12.01 -4.27
C LEU A 22 1.16 -11.22 -5.17
N THR A 23 0.23 -11.89 -5.86
CA THR A 23 -0.85 -11.26 -6.64
C THR A 23 -2.12 -11.10 -5.81
N THR A 24 -3.05 -10.24 -6.25
CA THR A 24 -4.09 -9.70 -5.37
C THR A 24 -5.50 -9.73 -5.99
N ALA A 25 -6.53 -9.75 -5.13
CA ALA A 25 -7.94 -9.86 -5.52
C ALA A 25 -8.49 -8.62 -6.23
N PHE A 26 -8.14 -7.44 -5.73
CA PHE A 26 -8.65 -6.15 -6.21
C PHE A 26 -8.18 -5.83 -7.63
N ASP A 27 -7.06 -6.40 -8.04
CA ASP A 27 -6.52 -6.26 -9.38
C ASP A 27 -6.63 -7.61 -10.09
N LEU A 28 -5.63 -8.51 -10.00
CA LEU A 28 -5.62 -9.73 -10.82
C LEU A 28 -6.89 -10.58 -10.70
N GLY A 29 -7.40 -10.79 -9.49
CA GLY A 29 -8.57 -11.65 -9.24
C GLY A 29 -9.85 -11.14 -9.91
N ASN A 30 -10.09 -9.82 -9.92
CA ASN A 30 -11.31 -9.28 -10.54
C ASN A 30 -11.27 -9.33 -12.08
N TYR A 31 -10.09 -9.15 -12.68
CA TYR A 31 -9.91 -9.24 -14.12
C TYR A 31 -9.98 -10.69 -14.58
N ASP A 32 -9.29 -11.60 -13.88
CA ASP A 32 -9.31 -13.02 -14.21
C ASP A 32 -10.73 -13.58 -14.16
N GLN A 33 -11.50 -13.29 -13.09
CA GLN A 33 -12.88 -13.74 -12.99
C GLN A 33 -13.74 -13.19 -14.15
N ALA A 34 -13.62 -11.89 -14.47
CA ALA A 34 -14.40 -11.26 -15.53
C ALA A 34 -14.06 -11.81 -16.93
N VAL A 35 -12.78 -12.02 -17.22
CA VAL A 35 -12.30 -12.58 -18.49
C VAL A 35 -12.69 -14.06 -18.61
N TRP A 36 -12.51 -14.83 -17.54
CA TRP A 36 -12.93 -16.23 -17.46
C TRP A 36 -14.44 -16.38 -17.68
N ASN A 37 -15.26 -15.60 -16.99
CA ASN A 37 -16.71 -15.63 -17.18
C ASN A 37 -17.11 -15.23 -18.61
N THR A 38 -16.42 -14.26 -19.22
CA THR A 38 -16.64 -13.88 -20.62
C THR A 38 -16.37 -15.05 -21.57
N ALA A 39 -15.28 -15.79 -21.36
CA ALA A 39 -14.94 -16.98 -22.15
C ALA A 39 -15.97 -18.12 -21.99
N HIS A 40 -16.78 -18.09 -20.91
CA HIS A 40 -17.82 -19.07 -20.59
C HIS A 40 -19.26 -18.54 -20.81
N GLY A 41 -19.43 -17.47 -21.60
CA GLY A 41 -20.76 -16.98 -21.99
C GLY A 41 -21.46 -16.10 -20.95
N ARG A 42 -20.73 -15.61 -19.94
CA ARG A 42 -21.18 -14.64 -18.93
C ARG A 42 -20.37 -13.34 -19.04
N PRO A 43 -20.67 -12.46 -20.02
CA PRO A 43 -19.84 -11.30 -20.35
C PRO A 43 -19.53 -10.42 -19.14
N LEU A 44 -18.24 -10.28 -18.82
CA LEU A 44 -17.68 -9.38 -17.80
C LEU A 44 -18.27 -9.54 -16.38
N ARG A 45 -18.91 -10.66 -16.07
CA ARG A 45 -19.48 -10.94 -14.74
C ARG A 45 -18.38 -11.15 -13.72
N LEU A 46 -18.55 -10.57 -12.54
CA LEU A 46 -17.68 -10.77 -11.38
C LEU A 46 -18.52 -10.79 -10.11
N THR A 47 -17.96 -11.31 -9.03
CA THR A 47 -18.61 -11.34 -7.71
C THR A 47 -17.67 -10.94 -6.57
N ASN A 48 -16.41 -10.69 -6.89
CA ASN A 48 -15.37 -10.45 -5.89
C ASN A 48 -15.38 -9.02 -5.32
N ILE A 49 -16.27 -8.15 -5.80
CA ILE A 49 -16.48 -6.81 -5.26
C ILE A 49 -17.89 -6.73 -4.67
N PRO A 50 -18.04 -6.37 -3.38
CA PRO A 50 -19.35 -6.23 -2.76
C PRO A 50 -20.25 -5.23 -3.48
N GLY A 51 -21.50 -5.63 -3.74
CA GLY A 51 -22.49 -4.80 -4.41
C GLY A 51 -22.32 -4.63 -5.93
N VAL A 52 -21.33 -5.29 -6.54
CA VAL A 52 -21.06 -5.19 -7.97
C VAL A 52 -21.01 -6.57 -8.62
N ASP A 53 -21.78 -6.75 -9.68
CA ASP A 53 -21.95 -8.03 -10.38
C ASP A 53 -21.44 -8.02 -11.84
N ILE A 54 -20.97 -6.87 -12.31
CA ILE A 54 -20.40 -6.68 -13.65
C ILE A 54 -19.26 -5.66 -13.63
N ARG A 55 -18.20 -5.93 -14.37
CA ARG A 55 -17.00 -5.08 -14.41
C ARG A 55 -17.25 -3.67 -14.92
N LEU A 56 -18.23 -3.50 -15.81
CA LEU A 56 -18.61 -2.21 -16.41
C LEU A 56 -19.08 -1.17 -15.38
N ALA A 57 -19.43 -1.59 -14.17
CA ALA A 57 -19.76 -0.69 -13.07
C ALA A 57 -18.55 0.11 -12.55
N HIS A 58 -17.33 -0.42 -12.72
CA HIS A 58 -16.09 0.23 -12.30
C HIS A 58 -15.32 0.85 -13.44
N HIS A 59 -15.07 0.07 -14.51
CA HIS A 59 -14.28 0.50 -15.65
C HIS A 59 -14.85 -0.04 -16.97
N VAL A 60 -14.72 0.76 -18.02
CA VAL A 60 -15.17 0.42 -19.38
C VAL A 60 -13.96 -0.04 -20.18
N GLU A 61 -13.73 -1.35 -20.18
CA GLU A 61 -12.53 -1.97 -20.76
C GLU A 61 -12.86 -3.00 -21.84
N PRO A 62 -13.45 -2.62 -22.99
CA PRO A 62 -13.82 -3.56 -24.06
C PRO A 62 -12.67 -4.42 -24.59
N ILE A 63 -11.41 -4.01 -24.37
CA ILE A 63 -10.25 -4.81 -24.75
C ILE A 63 -10.26 -6.21 -24.14
N LEU A 64 -10.92 -6.39 -22.98
CA LEU A 64 -11.05 -7.69 -22.32
C LEU A 64 -11.80 -8.72 -23.19
N PHE A 65 -12.70 -8.29 -24.09
CA PHE A 65 -13.34 -9.19 -25.05
C PHE A 65 -12.36 -9.78 -26.08
N LEU A 66 -11.29 -9.05 -26.41
CA LEU A 66 -10.24 -9.55 -27.31
C LEU A 66 -9.28 -10.49 -26.59
N ILE A 67 -9.19 -10.38 -25.25
CA ILE A 67 -8.32 -11.21 -24.41
C ILE A 67 -9.02 -12.52 -24.02
N ALA A 68 -10.34 -12.51 -23.79
CA ALA A 68 -11.11 -13.67 -23.35
C ALA A 68 -10.93 -14.94 -24.19
N PRO A 69 -10.86 -14.90 -25.54
CA PRO A 69 -10.61 -16.10 -26.34
C PRO A 69 -9.27 -16.80 -26.04
N LEU A 70 -8.28 -16.11 -25.46
CA LEU A 70 -7.02 -16.74 -25.05
C LEU A 70 -7.22 -17.78 -23.94
N TYR A 71 -8.28 -17.67 -23.15
CA TYR A 71 -8.61 -18.64 -22.10
C TYR A 71 -9.09 -19.98 -22.68
N TRP A 72 -9.51 -20.03 -23.94
CA TRP A 72 -9.79 -21.30 -24.63
C TRP A 72 -8.50 -22.07 -24.98
N LEU A 73 -7.35 -21.39 -25.04
CA LEU A 73 -6.04 -22.01 -25.23
C LEU A 73 -5.44 -22.43 -23.89
N TRP A 74 -5.46 -21.52 -22.91
CA TRP A 74 -4.97 -21.77 -21.56
C TRP A 74 -5.71 -20.88 -20.56
N SER A 75 -6.61 -21.50 -19.79
CA SER A 75 -7.36 -20.84 -18.72
C SER A 75 -6.51 -20.79 -17.46
N ASP A 76 -5.86 -19.65 -17.22
CA ASP A 76 -5.01 -19.42 -16.05
C ASP A 76 -4.81 -17.90 -15.83
N PRO A 77 -4.85 -17.37 -14.59
CA PRO A 77 -4.63 -15.95 -14.31
C PRO A 77 -3.30 -15.41 -14.85
N ARG A 78 -2.27 -16.26 -14.93
CA ARG A 78 -0.96 -15.89 -15.47
C ARG A 78 -1.03 -15.51 -16.95
N MET A 79 -2.04 -15.95 -17.70
CA MET A 79 -2.27 -15.51 -19.08
C MET A 79 -2.34 -13.98 -19.16
N LEU A 80 -3.07 -13.34 -18.23
CA LEU A 80 -3.21 -11.89 -18.20
C LEU A 80 -1.87 -11.19 -17.92
N LEU A 81 -1.11 -11.69 -16.94
CA LEU A 81 0.22 -11.16 -16.61
C LEU A 81 1.19 -11.24 -17.80
N ILE A 82 1.16 -12.36 -18.54
CA ILE A 82 1.97 -12.55 -19.74
C ILE A 82 1.55 -11.59 -20.85
N VAL A 83 0.25 -11.45 -21.11
CA VAL A 83 -0.29 -10.52 -22.11
C VAL A 83 0.13 -9.09 -21.80
N GLN A 84 -0.03 -8.65 -20.55
CA GLN A 84 0.37 -7.30 -20.13
C GLN A 84 1.88 -7.08 -20.29
N ALA A 85 2.72 -7.96 -19.75
CA ALA A 85 4.17 -7.82 -19.88
C ALA A 85 4.60 -7.80 -21.35
N THR A 86 3.96 -8.61 -22.21
CA THR A 86 4.22 -8.64 -23.65
C THR A 86 3.88 -7.32 -24.33
N VAL A 87 2.67 -6.82 -24.14
CA VAL A 87 2.23 -5.58 -24.79
C VAL A 87 3.02 -4.38 -24.26
N VAL A 88 3.22 -4.28 -22.94
CA VAL A 88 3.94 -3.16 -22.32
C VAL A 88 5.41 -3.15 -22.76
N MET A 89 6.10 -4.29 -22.81
CA MET A 89 7.49 -4.33 -23.25
C MET A 89 7.64 -4.08 -24.76
N ALA A 90 6.62 -4.39 -25.57
CA ALA A 90 6.63 -4.09 -27.00
C ALA A 90 6.73 -2.57 -27.29
N GLY A 91 6.37 -1.69 -26.35
CA GLY A 91 6.53 -0.24 -26.46
C GLY A 91 7.97 0.24 -26.65
N ALA A 92 8.96 -0.57 -26.30
CA ALA A 92 10.36 -0.30 -26.61
C ALA A 92 10.62 -0.22 -28.14
N LEU A 93 9.81 -0.90 -28.96
CA LEU A 93 9.94 -0.89 -30.42
C LEU A 93 9.57 0.47 -31.04
N PRO A 94 8.36 1.03 -30.83
CA PRO A 94 8.03 2.35 -31.35
C PRO A 94 8.88 3.45 -30.70
N ALA A 95 9.34 3.28 -29.45
CA ALA A 95 10.33 4.18 -28.84
C ALA A 95 11.62 4.25 -29.67
N TYR A 96 12.18 3.09 -30.04
CA TYR A 96 13.37 3.01 -30.89
C TYR A 96 13.12 3.55 -32.31
N TRP A 97 12.01 3.15 -32.96
CA TRP A 97 11.70 3.59 -34.32
C TRP A 97 11.51 5.10 -34.42
N LEU A 98 10.78 5.68 -33.46
CA LEU A 98 10.59 7.12 -33.38
C LEU A 98 11.92 7.84 -33.13
N ALA A 99 12.72 7.37 -32.17
CA ALA A 99 14.02 7.94 -31.85
C ALA A 99 14.98 7.87 -33.04
N ARG A 100 15.05 6.72 -33.71
CA ARG A 100 15.90 6.53 -34.90
C ARG A 100 15.54 7.50 -36.02
N ARG A 101 14.24 7.66 -36.33
CA ARG A 101 13.79 8.60 -37.37
C ARG A 101 14.07 10.05 -37.00
N ARG A 102 13.81 10.44 -35.74
CA ARG A 102 13.90 11.84 -35.29
C ARG A 102 15.33 12.29 -34.98
N LEU A 103 16.20 11.41 -34.46
CA LEU A 103 17.57 11.74 -34.07
C LEU A 103 18.60 11.48 -35.18
N GLN A 104 18.27 10.59 -36.13
CA GLN A 104 19.18 10.17 -37.22
C GLN A 104 20.54 9.63 -36.69
N ASP A 105 20.53 9.02 -35.51
CA ASP A 105 21.70 8.40 -34.87
C ASP A 105 21.27 7.11 -34.16
N ASP A 106 21.76 5.97 -34.64
CA ASP A 106 21.36 4.65 -34.13
C ASP A 106 21.80 4.44 -32.67
N TRP A 107 22.95 5.01 -32.27
CA TRP A 107 23.46 4.92 -30.90
C TRP A 107 22.60 5.68 -29.90
N ALA A 108 22.29 6.95 -30.19
CA ALA A 108 21.40 7.74 -29.34
C ALA A 108 19.98 7.14 -29.33
N ALA A 109 19.51 6.56 -30.43
CA ALA A 109 18.21 5.90 -30.48
C ALA A 109 18.11 4.66 -29.58
N LEU A 110 19.21 3.93 -29.32
CA LEU A 110 19.23 2.76 -28.43
C LEU A 110 18.98 3.09 -26.95
N PHE A 111 19.13 4.35 -26.54
CA PHE A 111 18.80 4.78 -25.19
C PHE A 111 17.32 4.58 -24.85
N PHE A 112 16.41 4.90 -25.77
CA PHE A 112 14.98 4.89 -25.50
C PHE A 112 14.38 3.49 -25.24
N PRO A 113 14.73 2.41 -25.97
CA PRO A 113 14.31 1.07 -25.57
C PRO A 113 14.97 0.59 -24.26
N LEU A 114 16.21 1.01 -23.95
CA LEU A 114 16.85 0.72 -22.65
C LEU A 114 16.12 1.44 -21.52
N ALA A 115 15.86 2.74 -21.69
CA ALA A 115 15.09 3.55 -20.76
C ALA A 115 13.70 2.97 -20.56
N TRP A 116 13.00 2.55 -21.62
CA TRP A 116 11.67 1.96 -21.51
C TRP A 116 11.65 0.74 -20.58
N VAL A 117 12.63 -0.16 -20.72
CA VAL A 117 12.72 -1.37 -19.88
C VAL A 117 13.14 -1.06 -18.44
N LEU A 118 13.96 -0.03 -18.22
CA LEU A 118 14.53 0.35 -16.92
C LEU A 118 13.85 1.58 -16.30
N TYR A 119 12.61 1.89 -16.70
CA TYR A 119 11.90 3.09 -16.25
C TYR A 119 10.98 2.74 -15.08
N PRO A 120 11.32 3.10 -13.82
CA PRO A 120 10.61 2.58 -12.63
C PRO A 120 9.09 2.78 -12.63
N PRO A 121 8.54 3.92 -13.10
CA PRO A 121 7.08 4.06 -13.21
C PRO A 121 6.43 2.98 -14.09
N LEU A 122 7.06 2.60 -15.20
CA LEU A 122 6.54 1.56 -16.09
C LEU A 122 6.79 0.14 -15.55
N GLU A 123 7.89 -0.08 -14.83
CA GLU A 123 8.10 -1.36 -14.13
C GLU A 123 7.02 -1.59 -13.07
N GLY A 124 6.64 -0.54 -12.34
CA GLY A 124 5.49 -0.54 -11.43
C GLY A 124 4.19 -0.93 -12.15
N VAL A 125 3.91 -0.37 -13.32
CA VAL A 125 2.75 -0.72 -14.15
C VAL A 125 2.72 -2.21 -14.49
N VAL A 126 3.88 -2.82 -14.78
CA VAL A 126 3.96 -4.24 -15.15
C VAL A 126 3.80 -5.16 -13.94
N LEU A 127 4.26 -4.73 -12.76
CA LEU A 127 4.33 -5.56 -11.55
C LEU A 127 3.14 -5.42 -10.60
N PHE A 128 2.36 -4.35 -10.76
CA PHE A 128 1.14 -4.11 -10.01
C PHE A 128 -0.03 -4.85 -10.67
N ASP A 129 0.05 -6.19 -10.65
CA ASP A 129 -0.93 -7.13 -11.20
C ASP A 129 -1.40 -6.77 -12.62
N PHE A 130 -2.53 -7.30 -13.09
CA PHE A 130 -3.05 -7.00 -14.42
C PHE A 130 -3.99 -5.79 -14.39
N HIS A 131 -3.83 -4.90 -15.36
CA HIS A 131 -4.70 -3.76 -15.63
C HIS A 131 -4.87 -3.57 -17.13
N ALA A 132 -6.10 -3.43 -17.63
CA ALA A 132 -6.30 -3.23 -19.07
C ALA A 132 -5.64 -1.94 -19.57
N VAL A 133 -5.69 -0.87 -18.77
CA VAL A 133 -5.04 0.42 -19.05
C VAL A 133 -3.51 0.33 -19.15
N ALA A 134 -2.86 -0.69 -18.58
CA ALA A 134 -1.43 -0.90 -18.75
C ALA A 134 -1.06 -1.08 -20.22
N LEU A 135 -1.93 -1.72 -21.01
CA LEU A 135 -1.75 -1.94 -22.44
C LEU A 135 -1.71 -0.61 -23.23
N ALA A 136 -2.37 0.44 -22.71
CA ALA A 136 -2.38 1.77 -23.32
C ALA A 136 -0.97 2.35 -23.44
N SER A 137 -0.06 2.02 -22.52
CA SER A 137 1.32 2.52 -22.51
C SER A 137 2.01 2.33 -23.86
N SER A 138 1.89 1.13 -24.44
CA SER A 138 2.51 0.80 -25.72
C SER A 138 1.60 1.11 -26.90
N LEU A 139 0.29 0.85 -26.79
CA LEU A 139 -0.66 1.11 -27.86
C LEU A 139 -0.69 2.61 -28.25
N LEU A 140 -0.64 3.51 -27.27
CA LEU A 140 -0.56 4.95 -27.51
C LEU A 140 0.79 5.36 -28.11
N LEU A 141 1.90 4.72 -27.71
CA LEU A 141 3.21 5.02 -28.30
C LEU A 141 3.32 4.51 -29.75
N PHE A 142 2.76 3.34 -30.05
CA PHE A 142 2.60 2.84 -31.43
C PHE A 142 1.74 3.80 -32.26
N ALA A 143 0.59 4.23 -31.71
CA ALA A 143 -0.28 5.19 -32.35
C ALA A 143 0.49 6.50 -32.66
N PHE A 144 1.22 7.05 -31.68
CA PHE A 144 1.99 8.28 -31.88
C PHE A 144 3.10 8.09 -32.92
N ASN A 145 3.83 6.97 -32.87
CA ASN A 145 4.86 6.63 -33.85
C ASN A 145 4.30 6.57 -35.28
N TRP A 146 3.13 5.96 -35.49
CA TRP A 146 2.54 5.86 -36.82
C TRP A 146 1.83 7.14 -37.27
N LEU A 147 1.32 7.94 -36.34
CA LEU A 147 0.85 9.29 -36.62
C LEU A 147 2.01 10.16 -37.12
N ASP A 148 3.14 10.12 -36.43
CA ASP A 148 4.40 10.77 -36.82
C ASP A 148 4.85 10.34 -38.23
N GLU A 149 4.86 9.03 -38.50
CA GLU A 149 5.26 8.48 -39.80
C GLU A 149 4.24 8.73 -40.93
N GLY A 150 3.01 9.14 -40.60
CA GLY A 150 1.93 9.32 -41.58
C GLY A 150 1.20 8.04 -42.00
N ARG A 151 1.40 6.94 -41.28
CA ARG A 151 0.72 5.65 -41.52
C ARG A 151 -0.67 5.64 -40.87
N VAL A 152 -1.62 6.37 -41.47
CA VAL A 152 -2.95 6.65 -40.89
C VAL A 152 -3.73 5.40 -40.48
N ARG A 153 -3.69 4.32 -41.28
CA ARG A 153 -4.43 3.08 -40.95
C ARG A 153 -3.92 2.40 -39.68
N LEU A 154 -2.59 2.33 -39.52
CA LEU A 154 -1.97 1.73 -38.34
C LEU A 154 -2.16 2.62 -37.11
N PHE A 155 -2.06 3.95 -37.29
CA PHE A 155 -2.42 4.91 -36.26
C PHE A 155 -3.86 4.71 -35.76
N ALA A 156 -4.83 4.65 -36.68
CA ALA A 156 -6.23 4.48 -36.33
C ALA A 156 -6.48 3.16 -35.59
N LEU A 157 -5.86 2.06 -36.04
CA LEU A 157 -5.94 0.76 -35.35
C LEU A 157 -5.38 0.84 -33.92
N ALA A 158 -4.17 1.39 -33.75
CA ALA A 158 -3.54 1.49 -32.44
C ALA A 158 -4.30 2.43 -31.49
N ALA A 159 -4.79 3.57 -32.01
CA ALA A 159 -5.59 4.51 -31.24
C ALA A 159 -6.94 3.91 -30.82
N PHE A 160 -7.57 3.13 -31.70
CA PHE A 160 -8.80 2.40 -31.39
C PHE A 160 -8.56 1.35 -30.30
N LEU A 161 -7.53 0.51 -30.44
CA LEU A 161 -7.17 -0.48 -29.42
C LEU A 161 -6.81 0.18 -28.09
N ALA A 162 -6.11 1.31 -28.10
CA ALA A 162 -5.81 2.08 -26.89
C ALA A 162 -7.10 2.61 -26.24
N ALA A 163 -8.04 3.17 -27.01
CA ALA A 163 -9.31 3.65 -26.47
C ALA A 163 -10.11 2.54 -25.78
N MET A 164 -10.03 1.29 -26.26
CA MET A 164 -10.69 0.13 -25.64
C MET A 164 -10.12 -0.28 -24.27
N THR A 165 -8.99 0.28 -23.83
CA THR A 165 -8.36 -0.17 -22.57
C THR A 165 -8.94 0.48 -21.33
N LYS A 166 -9.58 1.65 -21.45
CA LYS A 166 -10.23 2.36 -20.35
C LYS A 166 -11.02 3.57 -20.84
N GLU A 167 -12.02 3.99 -20.07
CA GLU A 167 -12.93 5.10 -20.39
C GLU A 167 -12.21 6.42 -20.71
N GLU A 168 -11.16 6.82 -19.99
CA GLU A 168 -10.49 8.11 -20.16
C GLU A 168 -9.49 8.15 -21.33
N ILE A 169 -9.09 7.00 -21.88
CA ILE A 169 -8.03 6.93 -22.90
C ILE A 169 -8.45 7.57 -24.23
N GLY A 170 -9.76 7.62 -24.50
CA GLY A 170 -10.31 8.37 -25.63
C GLY A 170 -9.96 9.85 -25.60
N PHE A 171 -9.83 10.49 -24.43
CA PHE A 171 -9.38 11.88 -24.33
C PHE A 171 -7.92 12.07 -24.77
N LEU A 172 -7.04 11.11 -24.49
CA LEU A 172 -5.65 11.13 -24.96
C LEU A 172 -5.61 10.97 -26.49
N VAL A 173 -6.42 10.06 -27.03
CA VAL A 173 -6.60 9.90 -28.49
C VAL A 173 -7.13 11.19 -29.12
N ALA A 174 -8.08 11.86 -28.47
CA ALA A 174 -8.61 13.14 -28.94
C ALA A 174 -7.52 14.22 -28.99
N LEU A 175 -6.64 14.28 -27.98
CA LEU A 175 -5.51 15.20 -27.95
C LEU A 175 -4.42 14.84 -28.98
N MET A 176 -4.24 13.56 -29.33
CA MET A 176 -3.44 13.20 -30.51
C MET A 176 -4.08 13.73 -31.80
N GLY A 177 -5.41 13.71 -31.89
CA GLY A 177 -6.16 14.35 -32.96
C GLY A 177 -5.93 15.86 -33.02
N ALA A 178 -5.95 16.54 -31.87
CA ALA A 178 -5.63 17.96 -31.75
C ALA A 178 -4.19 18.25 -32.19
N TYR A 179 -3.23 17.41 -31.79
CA TYR A 179 -1.85 17.49 -32.28
C TYR A 179 -1.78 17.35 -33.81
N ALA A 180 -2.47 16.38 -34.39
CA ALA A 180 -2.54 16.21 -35.84
C ALA A 180 -3.17 17.43 -36.55
N PHE A 181 -4.20 18.04 -35.94
CA PHE A 181 -4.90 19.20 -36.47
C PHE A 181 -4.04 20.47 -36.43
N PHE A 182 -3.57 20.86 -35.23
CA PHE A 182 -2.93 22.14 -34.97
C PHE A 182 -1.42 22.13 -35.24
N VAL A 183 -0.73 21.02 -34.96
CA VAL A 183 0.73 20.93 -35.09
C VAL A 183 1.14 20.34 -36.44
N GLN A 184 0.50 19.26 -36.90
CA GLN A 184 0.84 18.64 -38.19
C GLN A 184 0.06 19.22 -39.39
N GLY A 185 -0.97 20.06 -39.16
CA GLY A 185 -1.82 20.63 -40.22
C GLY A 185 -2.74 19.61 -40.92
N ARG A 186 -2.84 18.38 -40.41
CA ARG A 186 -3.66 17.29 -40.98
C ARG A 186 -5.12 17.40 -40.52
N ARG A 187 -5.78 18.50 -40.93
CA ARG A 187 -7.09 18.93 -40.41
C ARG A 187 -8.18 17.85 -40.40
N ARG A 188 -8.37 17.12 -41.50
CA ARG A 188 -9.41 16.07 -41.58
C ARG A 188 -9.14 14.92 -40.61
N LEU A 189 -7.90 14.41 -40.61
CA LEU A 189 -7.49 13.34 -39.69
C LEU A 189 -7.64 13.78 -38.24
N GLY A 190 -7.15 14.98 -37.93
CA GLY A 190 -7.21 15.55 -36.60
C GLY A 190 -8.64 15.70 -36.09
N LEU A 191 -9.53 16.30 -36.87
CA LEU A 191 -10.93 16.50 -36.49
C LEU A 191 -11.66 15.17 -36.26
N VAL A 192 -11.50 14.18 -37.16
CA VAL A 192 -12.13 12.86 -37.00
C VAL A 192 -11.62 12.17 -35.73
N THR A 193 -10.32 12.23 -35.47
CA THR A 193 -9.71 11.62 -34.28
C THR A 193 -10.17 12.31 -32.99
N MET A 194 -10.26 13.64 -32.98
CA MET A 194 -10.76 14.43 -31.86
C MET A 194 -12.19 14.01 -31.48
N LEU A 195 -13.08 14.00 -32.47
CA LEU A 195 -14.49 13.67 -32.26
C LEU A 195 -14.68 12.21 -31.85
N ALA A 196 -13.97 11.28 -32.49
CA ALA A 196 -14.05 9.86 -32.14
C ALA A 196 -13.51 9.57 -30.73
N GLY A 197 -12.35 10.13 -30.37
CA GLY A 197 -11.74 9.93 -29.06
C GLY A 197 -12.56 10.54 -27.93
N ALA A 198 -12.96 11.81 -28.08
CA ALA A 198 -13.78 12.49 -27.07
C ALA A 198 -15.17 11.86 -26.97
N GLY A 199 -15.77 11.49 -28.10
CA GLY A 199 -17.07 10.80 -28.14
C GLY A 199 -17.03 9.46 -27.42
N TRP A 200 -15.96 8.67 -27.60
CA TRP A 200 -15.79 7.42 -26.86
C TRP A 200 -15.72 7.64 -25.35
N SER A 201 -14.85 8.54 -24.88
CA SER A 201 -14.69 8.77 -23.44
C SER A 201 -15.95 9.33 -22.78
N LEU A 202 -16.63 10.27 -23.44
CA LEU A 202 -17.91 10.80 -22.96
C LEU A 202 -18.98 9.72 -22.92
N PHE A 203 -19.07 8.87 -23.95
CA PHE A 203 -20.01 7.75 -23.96
C PHE A 203 -19.73 6.73 -22.84
N ALA A 204 -18.46 6.36 -22.64
CA ALA A 204 -18.06 5.43 -21.61
C ALA A 204 -18.39 5.95 -20.19
N ILE A 205 -18.06 7.21 -19.91
CA ILE A 205 -18.26 7.83 -18.59
C ILE A 205 -19.74 8.15 -18.34
N GLU A 206 -20.40 8.84 -19.27
CA GLU A 206 -21.74 9.40 -19.02
C GLU A 206 -22.87 8.38 -19.27
N VAL A 207 -22.62 7.34 -20.08
CA VAL A 207 -23.65 6.36 -20.44
C VAL A 207 -23.34 5.00 -19.82
N VAL A 208 -22.17 4.43 -20.11
CA VAL A 208 -21.88 3.05 -19.69
C VAL A 208 -21.71 2.96 -18.17
N THR A 209 -20.82 3.75 -17.57
CA THR A 209 -20.63 3.68 -16.11
C THR A 209 -21.85 4.15 -15.33
N ALA A 210 -22.58 5.16 -15.81
CA ALA A 210 -23.82 5.61 -15.16
C ALA A 210 -24.91 4.52 -15.16
N TYR A 211 -25.01 3.73 -16.23
CA TYR A 211 -26.00 2.65 -16.33
C TYR A 211 -25.68 1.45 -15.43
N PHE A 212 -24.39 1.08 -15.30
CA PHE A 212 -23.97 -0.11 -14.54
C PHE A 212 -23.56 0.17 -13.09
N SER A 213 -23.26 1.43 -12.73
CA SER A 213 -22.90 1.78 -11.36
C SER A 213 -24.12 1.73 -10.43
N PRO A 214 -24.02 1.07 -9.25
CA PRO A 214 -25.09 1.09 -8.25
C PRO A 214 -25.47 2.50 -7.77
N LYS A 215 -24.56 3.46 -7.88
CA LYS A 215 -24.77 4.86 -7.47
C LYS A 215 -25.24 5.77 -8.61
N GLY A 216 -25.35 5.25 -9.84
CA GLY A 216 -25.66 6.05 -11.04
C GLY A 216 -24.52 6.99 -11.49
N GLU A 217 -23.38 6.95 -10.80
CA GLU A 217 -22.20 7.78 -11.08
C GLU A 217 -20.91 6.96 -11.03
N HIS A 218 -19.84 7.48 -11.64
CA HIS A 218 -18.54 6.80 -11.66
C HIS A 218 -17.95 6.71 -10.24
N VAL A 219 -17.60 5.49 -9.80
CA VAL A 219 -17.26 5.16 -8.40
C VAL A 219 -16.08 5.99 -7.86
N PHE A 220 -15.17 6.44 -8.72
CA PHE A 220 -13.97 7.19 -8.34
C PHE A 220 -14.14 8.72 -8.34
N LEU A 221 -15.35 9.25 -8.58
CA LEU A 221 -15.60 10.70 -8.51
C LEU A 221 -15.38 11.27 -7.11
N SER A 222 -15.56 10.47 -6.05
CA SER A 222 -15.30 10.89 -4.66
C SER A 222 -13.85 11.32 -4.43
N TYR A 223 -12.91 10.87 -5.25
CA TYR A 223 -11.50 11.29 -5.15
C TYR A 223 -11.27 12.75 -5.55
N TYR A 224 -12.26 13.38 -6.20
CA TYR A 224 -12.21 14.76 -6.67
C TYR A 224 -13.21 15.66 -5.93
N GLU A 225 -13.72 15.20 -4.77
CA GLU A 225 -14.56 16.01 -3.90
C GLU A 225 -13.92 17.39 -3.63
N GLY A 226 -14.75 18.43 -3.70
CA GLY A 226 -14.29 19.81 -3.60
C GLY A 226 -13.76 20.42 -4.90
N LEU A 227 -13.75 19.70 -6.03
CA LEU A 227 -13.45 20.26 -7.36
C LEU A 227 -14.68 20.39 -8.27
N GLY A 228 -15.88 20.14 -7.74
CA GLY A 228 -17.15 20.23 -8.44
C GLY A 228 -17.84 18.87 -8.59
N ASP A 229 -19.15 18.90 -8.80
CA ASP A 229 -19.97 17.68 -8.85
C ASP A 229 -19.91 17.04 -10.24
N GLY A 230 -19.46 15.78 -10.28
CA GLY A 230 -19.32 15.00 -11.51
C GLY A 230 -18.26 15.54 -12.49
N PHE A 231 -18.23 14.94 -13.68
CA PHE A 231 -17.27 15.31 -14.74
C PHE A 231 -17.42 16.77 -15.16
N TRP A 232 -18.64 17.24 -15.41
CA TRP A 232 -18.89 18.62 -15.84
C TRP A 232 -18.62 19.65 -14.74
N GLY A 233 -18.79 19.29 -13.47
CA GLY A 233 -18.39 20.13 -12.33
C GLY A 233 -16.88 20.35 -12.30
N LEU A 234 -16.09 19.28 -12.48
CA LEU A 234 -14.63 19.36 -12.59
C LEU A 234 -14.20 20.24 -13.77
N VAL A 235 -14.80 20.05 -14.95
CA VAL A 235 -14.52 20.86 -16.15
C VAL A 235 -14.86 22.33 -15.89
N LYS A 236 -16.01 22.61 -15.29
CA LYS A 236 -16.42 23.98 -14.91
C LYS A 236 -15.39 24.60 -13.97
N THR A 237 -14.97 23.91 -12.91
CA THR A 237 -13.96 24.41 -11.98
C THR A 237 -12.63 24.67 -12.66
N ALA A 238 -12.20 23.79 -13.58
CA ALA A 238 -10.97 24.00 -14.33
C ALA A 238 -11.01 25.26 -15.21
N LEU A 239 -12.18 25.63 -15.74
CA LEU A 239 -12.37 26.81 -16.58
C LEU A 239 -12.61 28.09 -15.76
N THR A 240 -13.40 28.02 -14.68
CA THR A 240 -13.82 29.21 -13.92
C THR A 240 -12.94 29.49 -12.70
N ALA A 241 -12.17 28.51 -12.22
CA ALA A 241 -11.31 28.63 -11.04
C ALA A 241 -10.01 27.80 -11.18
N PRO A 242 -9.20 28.04 -12.23
CA PRO A 242 -7.97 27.26 -12.51
C PRO A 242 -6.97 27.28 -11.35
N GLN A 243 -6.96 28.33 -10.53
CA GLN A 243 -6.14 28.40 -9.31
C GLN A 243 -6.43 27.26 -8.32
N ARG A 244 -7.69 26.79 -8.22
CA ARG A 244 -8.05 25.68 -7.34
C ARG A 244 -7.43 24.36 -7.81
N ILE A 245 -7.41 24.14 -9.12
CA ILE A 245 -6.78 22.97 -9.75
C ILE A 245 -5.28 22.96 -9.48
N ILE A 246 -4.63 24.12 -9.65
CA ILE A 246 -3.18 24.26 -9.42
C ILE A 246 -2.85 24.02 -7.95
N MET A 247 -3.55 24.68 -7.02
CA MET A 247 -3.30 24.52 -5.58
C MET A 247 -3.51 23.07 -5.13
N ARG A 248 -4.60 22.43 -5.57
CA ARG A 248 -4.87 21.02 -5.28
C ARG A 248 -3.74 20.10 -5.77
N ALA A 249 -3.24 20.32 -6.99
CA ALA A 249 -2.14 19.54 -7.51
C ALA A 249 -0.84 19.76 -6.71
N LEU A 250 -0.54 21.01 -6.32
CA LEU A 250 0.65 21.34 -5.53
C LEU A 250 0.60 20.75 -4.12
N GLU A 251 -0.52 20.88 -3.41
CA GLU A 251 -0.79 20.21 -2.13
C GLU A 251 -0.64 18.69 -2.26
N GLY A 252 -1.03 18.15 -3.41
CA GLY A 252 -0.88 16.75 -3.77
C GLY A 252 0.56 16.29 -3.99
N GLY A 253 1.56 17.19 -4.01
CA GLY A 253 2.95 16.86 -4.28
C GLY A 253 3.30 16.79 -5.77
N ALA A 254 2.59 17.53 -6.63
CA ALA A 254 2.78 17.50 -8.09
C ALA A 254 4.24 17.71 -8.54
N ILE A 255 5.02 18.53 -7.83
CA ILE A 255 6.44 18.76 -8.18
C ILE A 255 7.23 17.46 -8.07
N ARG A 256 7.09 16.73 -6.94
CA ARG A 256 7.74 15.43 -6.74
C ARG A 256 7.23 14.39 -7.74
N TYR A 257 5.93 14.38 -8.01
CA TYR A 257 5.33 13.49 -9.02
C TYR A 257 5.95 13.70 -10.40
N LEU A 258 5.96 14.95 -10.89
CA LEU A 258 6.52 15.30 -12.19
C LEU A 258 8.03 15.06 -12.24
N ALA A 259 8.76 15.37 -11.17
CA ALA A 259 10.19 15.07 -11.10
C ALA A 259 10.46 13.57 -11.22
N THR A 260 9.68 12.72 -10.53
CA THR A 260 9.83 11.26 -10.58
C THR A 260 9.58 10.69 -11.99
N ILE A 261 8.61 11.28 -12.71
CA ILE A 261 8.29 10.87 -14.09
C ILE A 261 9.31 11.41 -15.10
N LEU A 262 9.74 12.65 -14.99
CA LEU A 262 10.51 13.34 -16.03
C LEU A 262 12.04 13.20 -15.86
N ALA A 263 12.53 13.10 -14.63
CA ALA A 263 13.97 13.03 -14.34
C ALA A 263 14.68 11.82 -14.97
N PRO A 264 14.10 10.59 -15.02
CA PRO A 264 14.78 9.45 -15.64
C PRO A 264 15.09 9.63 -17.13
N LEU A 265 14.40 10.55 -17.81
CA LEU A 265 14.68 10.93 -19.21
C LEU A 265 15.38 12.29 -19.33
N GLY A 266 16.01 12.76 -18.25
CA GLY A 266 16.76 14.03 -18.24
C GLY A 266 15.91 15.26 -18.48
N PHE A 267 14.62 15.22 -18.13
CA PHE A 267 13.65 16.30 -18.36
C PHE A 267 13.48 16.71 -19.84
N LEU A 268 13.94 15.89 -20.79
CA LEU A 268 13.90 16.19 -22.22
C LEU A 268 12.48 16.42 -22.75
N ALA A 269 11.47 15.82 -22.12
CA ALA A 269 10.06 16.00 -22.46
C ALA A 269 9.60 17.47 -22.39
N LEU A 270 10.22 18.30 -21.54
CA LEU A 270 9.88 19.72 -21.42
C LEU A 270 10.21 20.53 -22.69
N LEU A 271 11.06 20.01 -23.58
CA LEU A 271 11.41 20.64 -24.86
C LEU A 271 10.37 20.36 -25.97
N ALA A 272 9.37 19.52 -25.70
CA ALA A 272 8.24 19.24 -26.59
C ALA A 272 6.91 19.29 -25.83
N PRO A 273 6.54 20.46 -25.25
CA PRO A 273 5.37 20.58 -24.41
C PRO A 273 4.07 20.24 -25.14
N GLU A 274 4.00 20.46 -26.46
CA GLU A 274 2.81 20.12 -27.25
C GLU A 274 2.59 18.61 -27.42
N VAL A 275 3.64 17.79 -27.28
CA VAL A 275 3.53 16.32 -27.24
C VAL A 275 3.20 15.87 -25.82
N LEU A 276 3.84 16.48 -24.82
CA LEU A 276 3.59 16.17 -23.41
C LEU A 276 2.15 16.50 -22.98
N LEU A 277 1.57 17.57 -23.54
CA LEU A 277 0.19 18.00 -23.28
C LEU A 277 -0.85 16.93 -23.64
N ILE A 278 -0.52 15.96 -24.51
CA ILE A 278 -1.41 14.85 -24.84
C ILE A 278 -1.72 14.01 -23.59
N ALA A 279 -0.77 13.88 -22.64
CA ALA A 279 -0.97 13.19 -21.37
C ALA A 279 -1.70 14.03 -20.30
N ALA A 280 -2.08 15.27 -20.59
CA ALA A 280 -2.66 16.18 -19.60
C ALA A 280 -3.90 15.62 -18.87
N PRO A 281 -4.85 14.92 -19.53
CA PRO A 281 -5.99 14.34 -18.83
C PRO A 281 -5.56 13.32 -17.77
N SER A 282 -4.60 12.43 -18.10
CA SER A 282 -4.09 11.44 -17.14
C SER A 282 -3.25 12.06 -16.03
N PHE A 283 -2.48 13.12 -16.32
CA PHE A 283 -1.84 13.91 -15.27
C PHE A 283 -2.87 14.52 -14.32
N ALA A 284 -3.96 15.09 -14.84
CA ALA A 284 -5.01 15.68 -14.03
C ALA A 284 -5.72 14.63 -13.15
N VAL A 285 -6.07 13.47 -13.71
CA VAL A 285 -6.65 12.34 -12.97
C VAL A 285 -5.77 11.96 -11.77
N ASN A 286 -4.46 11.85 -11.97
CA ASN A 286 -3.54 11.44 -10.91
C ASN A 286 -3.26 12.55 -9.89
N LEU A 287 -2.94 13.76 -10.35
CA LEU A 287 -2.50 14.87 -9.50
C LEU A 287 -3.63 15.53 -8.69
N LEU A 288 -4.87 15.46 -9.16
CA LEU A 288 -6.01 16.09 -8.49
C LEU A 288 -6.71 15.16 -7.48
N SER A 289 -6.37 13.88 -7.50
CA SER A 289 -6.96 12.86 -6.64
C SER A 289 -6.59 13.07 -5.17
N SER A 290 -7.57 12.91 -4.27
CA SER A 290 -7.33 12.81 -2.83
C SER A 290 -6.57 11.53 -2.45
N SER A 291 -6.62 10.49 -3.29
CA SER A 291 -5.97 9.20 -3.08
C SER A 291 -4.45 9.30 -3.25
N GLU A 292 -3.70 8.96 -2.21
CA GLU A 292 -2.23 8.98 -2.20
C GLU A 292 -1.59 7.98 -3.21
N PRO A 293 -2.09 6.74 -3.38
CA PRO A 293 -1.61 5.83 -4.43
C PRO A 293 -1.65 6.43 -5.85
N MET A 294 -2.68 7.21 -6.19
CA MET A 294 -2.78 7.86 -7.51
C MET A 294 -1.71 8.94 -7.71
N ARG A 295 -1.23 9.54 -6.62
CA ARG A 295 -0.14 10.53 -6.58
C ARG A 295 1.24 9.89 -6.38
N THR A 296 1.33 8.56 -6.45
CA THR A 296 2.59 7.83 -6.35
C THR A 296 2.92 7.16 -7.68
N PRO A 297 3.84 7.73 -8.49
CA PRO A 297 4.07 7.26 -9.86
C PRO A 297 4.93 6.00 -9.94
N VAL A 298 5.42 5.44 -8.84
CA VAL A 298 6.20 4.19 -8.81
C VAL A 298 5.42 3.13 -8.06
N GLY A 299 5.41 1.90 -8.59
CA GLY A 299 4.79 0.75 -7.93
C GLY A 299 3.30 0.55 -8.21
N PHE A 300 2.65 1.42 -8.99
CA PHE A 300 1.24 1.35 -9.37
C PHE A 300 1.05 1.51 -10.88
N HIS A 301 -0.17 1.23 -11.38
CA HIS A 301 -0.51 1.28 -12.81
C HIS A 301 -0.82 2.69 -13.36
N TYR A 302 -1.04 3.68 -12.50
CA TYR A 302 -1.48 5.03 -12.87
C TYR A 302 -0.61 5.80 -13.89
N PRO A 303 0.73 5.59 -13.98
CA PRO A 303 1.56 6.22 -15.00
C PRO A 303 1.43 5.62 -16.40
N ALA A 304 0.73 4.50 -16.58
CA ALA A 304 0.63 3.79 -17.85
C ALA A 304 0.25 4.69 -19.05
N PRO A 305 -0.83 5.51 -18.99
CA PRO A 305 -1.21 6.39 -20.09
C PRO A 305 -0.34 7.65 -20.24
N ILE A 306 0.46 7.99 -19.22
CA ILE A 306 1.35 9.16 -19.22
C ILE A 306 2.68 8.83 -19.92
N THR A 307 3.25 7.67 -19.58
CA THR A 307 4.54 7.17 -20.06
C THR A 307 4.76 7.30 -21.57
N PRO A 308 3.84 6.89 -22.48
CA PRO A 308 4.04 7.02 -23.93
C PRO A 308 4.39 8.44 -24.38
N PHE A 309 3.73 9.44 -23.80
CA PHE A 309 3.92 10.83 -24.21
C PHE A 309 5.12 11.48 -23.52
N VAL A 310 5.53 11.01 -22.34
CA VAL A 310 6.80 11.38 -21.72
C VAL A 310 7.97 10.91 -22.59
N PHE A 311 7.93 9.69 -23.10
CA PHE A 311 8.93 9.16 -24.03
C PHE A 311 8.90 9.87 -25.38
N ALA A 312 7.73 10.00 -26.01
CA ALA A 312 7.58 10.68 -27.29
C ALA A 312 8.04 12.15 -27.21
N ALA A 313 7.66 12.88 -26.16
CA ALA A 313 8.09 14.26 -25.94
C ALA A 313 9.60 14.34 -25.71
N SER A 314 10.20 13.41 -24.97
CA SER A 314 11.64 13.37 -24.74
C SER A 314 12.42 13.16 -26.05
N ILE A 315 11.94 12.27 -26.92
CA ILE A 315 12.54 12.02 -28.24
C ILE A 315 12.43 13.27 -29.13
N VAL A 316 11.23 13.86 -29.23
CA VAL A 316 10.99 15.07 -30.04
C VAL A 316 11.79 16.25 -29.49
N GLY A 317 11.85 16.40 -28.17
CA GLY A 317 12.59 17.43 -27.47
C GLY A 317 14.09 17.38 -27.76
N LEU A 318 14.69 16.19 -27.65
CA LEU A 318 16.10 15.99 -27.99
C LEU A 318 16.39 16.25 -29.48
N ALA A 319 15.49 15.82 -30.37
CA ALA A 319 15.61 16.09 -31.81
C ALA A 319 15.57 17.59 -32.12
N ARG A 320 14.72 18.37 -31.42
CA ARG A 320 14.67 19.83 -31.54
C ARG A 320 15.98 20.48 -31.12
N LEU A 321 16.56 20.05 -30.00
CA LEU A 321 17.85 20.55 -29.54
C LEU A 321 18.96 20.25 -30.56
N ALA A 322 18.98 19.02 -31.10
CA ALA A 322 19.92 18.61 -32.13
C ALA A 322 19.77 19.44 -33.42
N HIS A 323 18.54 19.71 -33.87
CA HIS A 323 18.26 20.56 -35.03
C HIS A 323 18.66 22.02 -34.80
N TRP A 324 18.36 22.56 -33.62
CA TRP A 324 18.75 23.92 -33.21
C TRP A 324 20.27 24.10 -33.19
N TRP A 325 21.01 23.07 -32.77
CA TRP A 325 22.48 23.07 -32.80
C TRP A 325 23.04 22.93 -34.22
N ARG A 326 22.41 22.10 -35.05
CA ARG A 326 22.74 21.99 -36.47
C ARG A 326 22.61 23.33 -37.19
N ALA A 327 21.58 24.10 -36.88
CA ALA A 327 21.39 25.45 -37.44
C ALA A 327 22.52 26.44 -37.05
N ARG A 328 23.30 26.13 -36.00
CA ARG A 328 24.50 26.89 -35.59
C ARG A 328 25.81 26.29 -36.12
N GLY A 329 25.75 25.37 -37.08
CA GLY A 329 26.92 24.72 -37.68
C GLY A 329 27.47 23.54 -36.90
N GLY A 330 26.81 23.12 -35.81
CA GLY A 330 27.22 21.96 -35.02
C GLY A 330 26.72 20.62 -35.56
N SER A 331 27.28 19.51 -35.07
CA SER A 331 26.78 18.17 -35.41
C SER A 331 25.55 17.80 -34.56
N PRO A 332 24.38 17.51 -35.16
CA PRO A 332 23.18 17.08 -34.43
C PRO A 332 23.38 15.75 -33.69
N GLN A 333 24.23 14.87 -34.24
CA GLN A 333 24.55 13.57 -33.64
C GLN A 333 25.32 13.74 -32.32
N HIS A 334 26.21 14.73 -32.23
CA HIS A 334 26.90 15.05 -30.98
C HIS A 334 25.91 15.48 -29.89
N VAL A 335 24.93 16.32 -30.21
CA VAL A 335 23.90 16.74 -29.25
C VAL A 335 23.01 15.57 -28.82
N ALA A 336 22.57 14.74 -29.76
CA ALA A 336 21.78 13.55 -29.44
C ALA A 336 22.53 12.62 -28.47
N ARG A 337 23.81 12.34 -28.76
CA ARG A 337 24.67 11.51 -27.90
C ARG A 337 24.92 12.15 -26.54
N VAL A 338 25.26 13.44 -26.48
CA VAL A 338 25.46 14.16 -25.21
C VAL A 338 24.18 14.19 -24.38
N GLY A 339 23.03 14.48 -24.98
CA GLY A 339 21.75 14.48 -24.28
C GLY A 339 21.42 13.12 -23.65
N VAL A 340 21.65 12.03 -24.38
CA VAL A 340 21.52 10.66 -23.87
C VAL A 340 22.54 10.36 -22.77
N LEU A 341 23.80 10.76 -22.93
CA LEU A 341 24.85 10.55 -21.92
C LEU A 341 24.57 11.31 -20.62
N LEU A 342 23.88 12.46 -20.70
CA LEU A 342 23.44 13.21 -19.51
C LEU A 342 22.19 12.61 -18.87
N ALA A 343 21.27 12.02 -19.66
CA ALA A 343 20.07 11.37 -19.13
C ALA A 343 20.36 9.99 -18.51
N LEU A 344 21.37 9.26 -19.01
CA LEU A 344 21.67 7.91 -18.57
C LEU A 344 21.98 7.79 -17.06
N PRO A 345 22.79 8.65 -16.43
CA PRO A 345 23.00 8.61 -14.97
C PRO A 345 21.72 8.83 -14.17
N LEU A 346 20.81 9.70 -14.65
CA LEU A 346 19.53 9.96 -13.98
C LEU A 346 18.61 8.74 -14.07
N LEU A 347 18.55 8.09 -15.23
CA LEU A 347 17.86 6.82 -15.40
C LEU A 347 18.43 5.75 -14.45
N MET A 348 19.75 5.55 -14.45
CA MET A 348 20.39 4.53 -13.61
C MET A 348 20.22 4.82 -12.12
N TRP A 349 20.25 6.09 -11.71
CA TRP A 349 20.00 6.48 -10.33
C TRP A 349 18.55 6.19 -9.92
N ALA A 350 17.56 6.64 -10.71
CA ALA A 350 16.15 6.38 -10.44
C ALA A 350 15.86 4.87 -10.39
N HIS A 351 16.40 4.12 -11.37
CA HIS A 351 16.29 2.68 -11.43
C HIS A 351 16.93 1.96 -10.23
N ARG A 352 18.09 2.44 -9.78
CA ARG A 352 18.74 1.89 -8.59
C ARG A 352 17.90 2.07 -7.33
N GLN A 353 17.16 3.18 -7.19
CA GLN A 353 16.33 3.42 -6.01
C GLN A 353 14.99 2.67 -6.07
N ASP A 354 14.32 2.74 -7.21
CA ASP A 354 12.90 2.44 -7.33
C ASP A 354 12.57 1.32 -8.32
N GLY A 355 13.56 0.84 -9.06
CA GLY A 355 13.40 -0.21 -10.06
C GLY A 355 13.16 -1.59 -9.47
N ALA A 356 12.90 -2.54 -10.36
CA ALA A 356 12.48 -3.91 -10.05
C ALA A 356 13.26 -4.97 -10.83
N THR A 357 14.50 -4.66 -11.17
CA THR A 357 15.45 -5.62 -11.77
C THR A 357 16.63 -5.83 -10.81
N PRO A 358 17.53 -6.80 -11.05
CA PRO A 358 18.74 -7.01 -10.23
C PRO A 358 19.69 -5.80 -10.10
N LEU A 359 19.50 -4.74 -10.90
CA LEU A 359 20.24 -3.49 -10.78
C LEU A 359 19.71 -2.56 -9.67
N ALA A 360 18.48 -2.79 -9.20
CA ALA A 360 17.84 -2.02 -8.15
C ALA A 360 18.32 -2.44 -6.77
N ARG A 361 18.43 -1.49 -5.84
CA ARG A 361 18.93 -1.68 -4.47
C ARG A 361 18.12 -2.70 -3.69
N TRP A 362 16.79 -2.65 -3.83
CA TRP A 362 15.84 -3.44 -3.05
C TRP A 362 15.27 -4.63 -3.82
N PHE A 363 15.97 -5.07 -4.87
CA PHE A 363 15.48 -6.18 -5.68
C PHE A 363 15.64 -7.51 -4.97
N GLU A 364 14.54 -8.24 -4.86
CA GLU A 364 14.52 -9.62 -4.42
C GLU A 364 13.69 -10.46 -5.38
N TRP A 365 14.26 -11.60 -5.80
CA TRP A 365 13.53 -12.55 -6.61
C TRP A 365 12.48 -13.27 -5.73
N PRO A 366 11.18 -13.26 -6.10
CA PRO A 366 10.16 -13.92 -5.29
C PRO A 366 10.41 -15.42 -5.17
N ARG A 367 10.38 -15.95 -3.94
CA ARG A 367 10.68 -17.36 -3.65
C ARG A 367 9.39 -18.15 -3.47
N VAL A 368 9.32 -19.30 -4.14
CA VAL A 368 8.29 -20.32 -3.88
C VAL A 368 8.82 -21.26 -2.80
N THR A 369 8.23 -21.18 -1.62
CA THR A 369 8.59 -21.98 -0.44
C THR A 369 7.75 -23.25 -0.36
N GLU A 370 8.06 -24.14 0.59
CA GLU A 370 7.20 -25.32 0.82
C GLU A 370 5.80 -24.92 1.30
N HIS A 371 5.70 -23.85 2.10
CA HIS A 371 4.42 -23.26 2.52
C HIS A 371 3.50 -22.94 1.32
N HIS A 372 4.03 -22.36 0.24
CA HIS A 372 3.26 -22.10 -0.98
C HIS A 372 2.81 -23.41 -1.68
N ARG A 373 3.67 -24.44 -1.71
CA ARG A 373 3.32 -25.74 -2.29
C ARG A 373 2.22 -26.46 -1.49
N ILE A 374 2.22 -26.32 -0.16
CA ILE A 374 1.14 -26.79 0.70
C ILE A 374 -0.17 -26.09 0.32
N GLY A 375 -0.13 -24.77 0.16
CA GLY A 375 -1.27 -23.97 -0.32
C GLY A 375 -1.84 -24.49 -1.65
N GLU A 376 -0.99 -24.75 -2.65
CA GLU A 376 -1.41 -25.34 -3.93
C GLU A 376 -2.09 -26.72 -3.74
N ARG A 377 -1.54 -27.59 -2.88
CA ARG A 377 -2.13 -28.91 -2.56
C ARG A 377 -3.50 -28.77 -1.88
N ILE A 378 -3.70 -27.76 -1.05
CA ILE A 378 -4.98 -27.49 -0.38
C ILE A 378 -5.99 -26.92 -1.38
N ILE A 379 -5.59 -25.96 -2.22
CA ILE A 379 -6.43 -25.37 -3.27
C ILE A 379 -6.96 -26.44 -4.23
N ALA A 380 -6.13 -27.42 -4.60
CA ALA A 380 -6.51 -28.53 -5.47
C ALA A 380 -7.65 -29.43 -4.92
N ARG A 381 -7.99 -29.32 -3.63
CA ARG A 381 -9.11 -30.04 -3.00
C ARG A 381 -10.47 -29.34 -3.20
N ILE A 382 -10.46 -28.09 -3.65
CA ILE A 382 -11.68 -27.31 -3.87
C ILE A 382 -12.30 -27.73 -5.21
N PRO A 383 -13.58 -28.17 -5.24
CA PRO A 383 -14.27 -28.45 -6.50
C PRO A 383 -14.28 -27.21 -7.42
N PRO A 384 -14.10 -27.38 -8.75
CA PRO A 384 -13.98 -26.25 -9.67
C PRO A 384 -15.25 -25.39 -9.78
N ASP A 385 -16.42 -25.95 -9.46
CA ASP A 385 -17.74 -25.32 -9.49
C ASP A 385 -18.19 -24.76 -8.14
N ALA A 386 -17.44 -25.01 -7.06
CA ALA A 386 -17.79 -24.55 -5.72
C ALA A 386 -17.65 -23.02 -5.57
N ALA A 387 -18.59 -22.39 -4.87
CA ALA A 387 -18.47 -20.99 -4.49
C ALA A 387 -17.44 -20.84 -3.36
N VAL A 388 -16.55 -19.85 -3.45
CA VAL A 388 -15.46 -19.70 -2.47
C VAL A 388 -15.28 -18.28 -1.99
N SER A 389 -15.09 -18.12 -0.68
CA SER A 389 -14.57 -16.89 -0.09
C SER A 389 -13.09 -17.07 0.24
N ALA A 390 -12.23 -16.21 -0.29
CA ALA A 390 -10.78 -16.33 -0.13
C ALA A 390 -10.17 -14.98 0.26
N GLN A 391 -9.10 -15.01 1.06
CA GLN A 391 -8.35 -13.81 1.38
C GLN A 391 -7.73 -13.17 0.12
N TRP A 392 -7.47 -11.87 0.19
CA TRP A 392 -7.12 -11.05 -0.96
C TRP A 392 -5.93 -11.56 -1.80
N ARG A 393 -4.88 -12.16 -1.21
CA ARG A 393 -3.75 -12.76 -1.97
C ARG A 393 -4.03 -14.15 -2.52
N LEU A 394 -5.02 -14.84 -1.96
CA LEU A 394 -5.37 -16.21 -2.31
C LEU A 394 -6.43 -16.21 -3.41
N ASN A 395 -7.27 -15.18 -3.45
CA ASN A 395 -8.37 -15.02 -4.39
C ASN A 395 -7.98 -15.23 -5.86
N PRO A 396 -6.85 -14.68 -6.39
CA PRO A 396 -6.48 -14.91 -7.79
C PRO A 396 -6.10 -16.36 -8.11
N HIS A 397 -5.78 -17.17 -7.11
CA HIS A 397 -5.46 -18.60 -7.31
C HIS A 397 -6.72 -19.46 -7.40
N VAL A 398 -7.88 -18.89 -7.10
CA VAL A 398 -9.16 -19.56 -7.07
C VAL A 398 -10.26 -18.76 -7.78
N SER A 399 -9.90 -17.75 -8.59
CA SER A 399 -10.84 -16.82 -9.23
C SER A 399 -11.59 -17.38 -10.44
N GLN A 400 -11.13 -18.48 -11.02
CA GLN A 400 -11.74 -19.12 -12.19
C GLN A 400 -12.98 -19.96 -11.82
N ARG A 401 -14.03 -19.25 -11.40
CA ARG A 401 -15.33 -19.80 -11.02
C ARG A 401 -16.41 -18.75 -11.10
N GLU A 402 -17.65 -19.20 -11.16
CA GLU A 402 -18.80 -18.31 -11.31
C GLU A 402 -18.98 -17.40 -10.09
N ARG A 403 -18.77 -17.94 -8.88
CA ARG A 403 -18.89 -17.19 -7.61
C ARG A 403 -17.61 -17.30 -6.78
N ILE A 404 -16.96 -16.16 -6.59
CA ILE A 404 -15.85 -15.98 -5.65
C ILE A 404 -16.02 -14.66 -4.89
N TYR A 405 -15.71 -14.67 -3.59
CA TYR A 405 -15.81 -13.53 -2.69
C TYR A 405 -14.47 -13.24 -2.00
N GLN A 406 -14.35 -12.04 -1.44
CA GLN A 406 -13.20 -11.66 -0.63
C GLN A 406 -13.51 -11.86 0.85
N PHE A 407 -12.80 -12.78 1.48
CA PHE A 407 -12.94 -13.03 2.92
C PHE A 407 -12.61 -11.75 3.71
N PRO A 408 -13.47 -11.30 4.66
CA PRO A 408 -14.48 -12.06 5.40
C PRO A 408 -15.90 -12.12 4.82
N ASP A 409 -16.14 -11.61 3.61
CA ASP A 409 -17.46 -11.76 2.97
C ASP A 409 -17.67 -13.20 2.49
N VAL A 410 -18.46 -13.99 3.23
CA VAL A 410 -18.64 -15.43 2.98
C VAL A 410 -19.87 -15.73 2.12
N ARG A 411 -20.97 -15.00 2.30
CA ARG A 411 -22.26 -15.22 1.61
C ARG A 411 -22.66 -16.71 1.52
N ASP A 412 -22.95 -17.17 0.31
CA ASP A 412 -23.31 -18.53 -0.07
C ASP A 412 -22.10 -19.39 -0.45
N ALA A 413 -20.88 -19.02 -0.06
CA ALA A 413 -19.70 -19.83 -0.33
C ALA A 413 -19.83 -21.23 0.29
N ASP A 414 -19.33 -22.23 -0.43
CA ASP A 414 -19.21 -23.61 0.02
C ASP A 414 -17.90 -23.81 0.81
N TYR A 415 -16.85 -23.09 0.42
CA TYR A 415 -15.54 -23.12 1.06
C TYR A 415 -15.01 -21.73 1.42
N VAL A 416 -14.22 -21.69 2.49
CA VAL A 416 -13.40 -20.52 2.86
C VAL A 416 -11.93 -20.89 2.88
N LEU A 417 -11.12 -20.13 2.14
CA LEU A 417 -9.68 -20.34 2.00
C LEU A 417 -8.90 -19.22 2.72
N ILE A 418 -8.10 -19.62 3.71
CA ILE A 418 -7.34 -18.73 4.58
C ILE A 418 -5.89 -19.23 4.69
N ASP A 419 -4.96 -18.30 4.73
CA ASP A 419 -3.59 -18.47 5.17
C ASP A 419 -3.36 -17.43 6.28
N VAL A 420 -3.09 -17.91 7.49
CA VAL A 420 -2.94 -17.01 8.65
C VAL A 420 -1.63 -16.22 8.59
N THR A 421 -0.69 -16.61 7.74
CA THR A 421 0.68 -16.09 7.71
C THR A 421 0.88 -14.90 6.77
N ILE A 422 -0.09 -14.62 5.89
CA ILE A 422 -0.01 -13.50 4.95
C ILE A 422 -0.49 -12.18 5.55
N PRO A 423 -0.03 -11.03 5.02
CA PRO A 423 -0.56 -9.73 5.44
C PRO A 423 -2.07 -9.67 5.26
N LEU A 424 -2.79 -9.21 6.29
CA LEU A 424 -4.24 -9.14 6.29
C LEU A 424 -4.69 -7.73 5.92
N LEU A 425 -5.27 -7.58 4.72
CA LEU A 425 -5.73 -6.27 4.23
C LEU A 425 -7.10 -5.87 4.79
N LEU A 426 -8.01 -6.84 4.93
CA LEU A 426 -9.42 -6.60 5.25
C LEU A 426 -9.78 -6.86 6.73
N GLN A 427 -8.88 -7.45 7.51
CA GLN A 427 -9.10 -7.78 8.92
C GLN A 427 -7.82 -7.67 9.72
N HIS A 428 -7.93 -7.30 11.00
CA HIS A 428 -6.81 -7.41 11.93
C HIS A 428 -6.55 -8.90 12.28
N PRO A 429 -5.30 -9.33 12.59
CA PRO A 429 -5.01 -10.73 12.93
C PRO A 429 -5.86 -11.32 14.06
N ASN A 430 -6.17 -10.54 15.10
CA ASN A 430 -7.06 -10.97 16.18
C ASN A 430 -8.50 -11.20 15.68
N ASP A 431 -8.99 -10.35 14.76
CA ASP A 431 -10.33 -10.47 14.20
C ASP A 431 -10.43 -11.68 13.28
N LEU A 432 -9.37 -11.97 12.51
CA LEU A 432 -9.29 -13.20 11.72
C LEU A 432 -9.42 -14.43 12.61
N TYR A 433 -8.65 -14.49 13.70
CA TYR A 433 -8.73 -15.60 14.65
C TYR A 433 -10.15 -15.73 15.21
N ARG A 434 -10.75 -14.62 15.71
CA ARG A 434 -12.11 -14.61 16.23
C ARG A 434 -13.13 -15.09 15.19
N THR A 435 -13.07 -14.55 13.97
CA THR A 435 -13.97 -14.92 12.86
C THR A 435 -13.90 -16.42 12.59
N VAL A 436 -12.69 -17.00 12.54
CA VAL A 436 -12.53 -18.44 12.33
C VAL A 436 -13.11 -19.26 13.49
N GLN A 437 -12.90 -18.83 14.75
CA GLN A 437 -13.50 -19.52 15.91
C GLN A 437 -15.03 -19.47 15.87
N GLU A 438 -15.62 -18.31 15.55
CA GLU A 438 -17.07 -18.14 15.40
C GLU A 438 -17.63 -19.03 14.29
N MET A 439 -16.95 -19.08 13.13
CA MET A 439 -17.32 -19.97 12.04
C MET A 439 -17.30 -21.45 12.47
N LEU A 440 -16.23 -21.88 13.17
CA LEU A 440 -16.09 -23.25 13.67
C LEU A 440 -17.11 -23.58 14.77
N ALA A 441 -17.53 -22.61 15.58
CA ALA A 441 -18.63 -22.78 16.53
C ALA A 441 -19.98 -22.99 15.82
N GLY A 442 -20.15 -22.43 14.61
CA GLY A 442 -21.33 -22.58 13.78
C GLY A 442 -21.30 -23.79 12.84
N GLU A 443 -21.77 -23.59 11.61
CA GLU A 443 -21.94 -24.65 10.60
C GLU A 443 -20.65 -25.00 9.83
N TRP A 444 -19.54 -24.29 10.04
CA TRP A 444 -18.30 -24.52 9.29
C TRP A 444 -17.38 -25.52 9.98
N GLY A 445 -16.70 -26.36 9.22
CA GLY A 445 -15.66 -27.25 9.75
C GLY A 445 -14.40 -27.23 8.89
N ILE A 446 -13.33 -27.80 9.43
CA ILE A 446 -12.01 -27.86 8.82
C ILE A 446 -11.95 -29.05 7.85
N GLU A 447 -11.85 -28.77 6.55
CA GLU A 447 -11.63 -29.78 5.51
C GLU A 447 -10.13 -30.10 5.38
N ALA A 448 -9.28 -29.06 5.41
CA ALA A 448 -7.82 -29.19 5.43
C ALA A 448 -7.19 -28.08 6.28
N ALA A 449 -6.13 -28.43 7.00
CA ALA A 449 -5.34 -27.47 7.76
C ALA A 449 -3.90 -27.98 7.90
N GLU A 450 -2.93 -27.20 7.45
CA GLU A 450 -1.51 -27.55 7.42
C GLU A 450 -0.70 -26.27 7.28
N ASP A 451 0.36 -26.10 8.06
CA ASP A 451 1.31 -24.99 7.94
C ASP A 451 0.68 -23.59 7.85
N GLY A 452 -0.31 -23.30 8.71
CA GLY A 452 -1.01 -22.00 8.73
C GLY A 452 -2.10 -21.84 7.68
N TRP A 453 -2.24 -22.77 6.74
CA TRP A 453 -3.37 -22.81 5.82
C TRP A 453 -4.61 -23.42 6.47
N LEU A 454 -5.76 -22.87 6.13
CA LEU A 454 -7.08 -23.38 6.49
C LEU A 454 -7.97 -23.40 5.25
N LEU A 455 -8.56 -24.57 4.99
CA LEU A 455 -9.69 -24.74 4.11
C LEU A 455 -10.90 -25.15 4.96
N LEU A 456 -11.82 -24.22 5.14
CA LEU A 456 -13.08 -24.48 5.80
C LEU A 456 -14.13 -24.89 4.77
N ARG A 457 -15.00 -25.83 5.14
CA ARG A 457 -16.14 -26.26 4.33
C ARG A 457 -17.42 -26.21 5.15
N ARG A 458 -18.49 -25.71 4.54
CA ARG A 458 -19.81 -25.68 5.17
C ARG A 458 -20.29 -27.12 5.44
N GLY A 459 -20.75 -27.39 6.66
CA GLY A 459 -21.21 -28.71 7.09
C GLY A 459 -20.12 -29.74 7.39
N ALA A 460 -18.83 -29.40 7.33
CA ALA A 460 -17.76 -30.31 7.74
C ALA A 460 -17.76 -30.53 9.27
N SER A 461 -17.42 -31.74 9.71
CA SER A 461 -17.56 -32.15 11.12
C SER A 461 -16.36 -31.82 12.00
N ARG A 462 -15.14 -31.72 11.43
CA ARG A 462 -13.93 -31.44 12.20
C ARG A 462 -13.92 -29.98 12.67
N LYS A 463 -13.84 -29.76 13.98
CA LYS A 463 -13.79 -28.43 14.60
C LYS A 463 -12.43 -28.06 15.21
N THR A 464 -11.58 -29.05 15.43
CA THR A 464 -10.28 -28.87 16.07
C THR A 464 -9.15 -28.83 15.05
N PHE A 465 -8.21 -27.91 15.23
CA PHE A 465 -7.02 -27.84 14.39
C PHE A 465 -6.14 -29.08 14.59
N PRO A 466 -5.68 -29.71 13.50
CA PRO A 466 -4.71 -30.80 13.58
C PRO A 466 -3.31 -30.24 13.89
N ASP A 467 -2.39 -31.09 14.36
CA ASP A 467 -1.07 -30.63 14.82
C ASP A 467 -0.23 -30.01 13.70
N GLU A 468 -0.42 -30.50 12.48
CA GLU A 468 0.24 -30.05 11.26
C GLU A 468 -0.10 -28.60 10.90
N PHE A 469 -1.24 -28.08 11.38
CA PHE A 469 -1.60 -26.68 11.17
C PHE A 469 -0.56 -25.73 11.78
N TYR A 470 0.04 -26.08 12.91
CA TYR A 470 0.92 -25.19 13.67
C TYR A 470 2.37 -25.13 13.16
N THR A 471 2.71 -25.88 12.10
CA THR A 471 4.09 -25.94 11.59
C THR A 471 4.61 -24.59 11.07
N PHE A 472 3.73 -23.64 10.70
CA PHE A 472 4.17 -22.32 10.23
C PHE A 472 4.93 -21.51 11.30
N ALA A 473 4.63 -21.81 12.57
CA ALA A 473 5.29 -21.22 13.73
C ALA A 473 6.50 -22.06 14.19
N ARG A 474 6.51 -23.38 13.92
CA ARG A 474 7.55 -24.30 14.36
C ARG A 474 8.69 -24.35 13.35
N THR A 475 9.86 -23.86 13.72
CA THR A 475 11.03 -23.86 12.82
C THR A 475 12.32 -23.90 13.62
N THR A 476 13.37 -24.43 13.03
CA THR A 476 14.73 -24.24 13.54
C THR A 476 15.21 -22.82 13.19
N PRO A 477 16.11 -22.23 14.00
CA PRO A 477 16.78 -20.98 13.64
C PRO A 477 17.50 -21.14 12.30
N ASP A 478 17.42 -20.12 11.44
CA ASP A 478 18.16 -20.11 10.18
C ASP A 478 19.66 -19.82 10.43
N GLY A 479 20.50 -20.04 9.42
CA GLY A 479 21.95 -19.81 9.55
C GLY A 479 22.35 -18.34 9.74
N ALA A 480 21.41 -17.40 9.64
CA ALA A 480 21.61 -15.98 9.88
C ALA A 480 21.18 -15.55 11.29
N ALA A 481 20.51 -16.43 12.04
CA ALA A 481 20.07 -16.16 13.39
C ALA A 481 21.26 -16.01 14.33
N VAL A 482 21.29 -14.91 15.08
CA VAL A 482 22.25 -14.70 16.17
C VAL A 482 21.80 -15.56 17.34
N PRO A 483 22.61 -16.53 17.81
CA PRO A 483 22.25 -17.37 18.94
C PRO A 483 22.24 -16.55 20.22
N VAL A 484 21.22 -16.79 21.04
CA VAL A 484 21.12 -16.24 22.40
C VAL A 484 20.67 -17.35 23.35
N ASP A 485 20.93 -17.22 24.65
CA ASP A 485 20.44 -18.18 25.63
C ASP A 485 19.90 -17.40 26.82
N VAL A 486 18.63 -16.98 26.70
CA VAL A 486 17.97 -16.19 27.73
C VAL A 486 16.68 -16.86 28.16
N GLN A 487 16.66 -17.32 29.39
CA GLN A 487 15.50 -17.93 30.01
C GLN A 487 14.68 -16.89 30.78
N PHE A 488 13.37 -16.83 30.50
CA PHE A 488 12.41 -15.93 31.14
C PHE A 488 11.57 -16.71 32.15
N GLY A 489 11.87 -16.52 33.44
CA GLY A 489 11.30 -17.34 34.52
C GLY A 489 11.51 -18.84 34.28
N ASN A 490 10.44 -19.63 34.46
CA ASN A 490 10.44 -21.07 34.20
C ASN A 490 9.57 -21.44 32.99
N ALA A 491 9.16 -20.48 32.16
CA ALA A 491 8.20 -20.70 31.09
C ALA A 491 8.89 -20.92 29.74
N VAL A 492 9.62 -19.92 29.26
CA VAL A 492 10.17 -19.87 27.91
C VAL A 492 11.64 -19.42 27.90
N ARG A 493 12.37 -19.86 26.88
CA ARG A 493 13.75 -19.50 26.60
C ARG A 493 13.85 -18.92 25.20
N LEU A 494 14.45 -17.75 25.05
CA LEU A 494 14.85 -17.20 23.76
C LEU A 494 16.18 -17.82 23.38
N VAL A 495 16.23 -18.47 22.21
CA VAL A 495 17.38 -19.23 21.71
C VAL A 495 18.08 -18.56 20.51
N GLY A 496 17.43 -17.57 19.89
CA GLY A 496 18.02 -16.83 18.78
C GLY A 496 17.15 -15.67 18.33
N TYR A 497 17.71 -14.78 17.52
CA TYR A 497 16.95 -13.76 16.82
C TYR A 497 17.62 -13.38 15.48
N THR A 498 16.84 -12.78 14.58
CA THR A 498 17.32 -12.16 13.35
C THR A 498 16.73 -10.75 13.24
N LEU A 499 17.56 -9.77 12.90
CA LEU A 499 17.13 -8.40 12.62
C LEU A 499 17.51 -8.07 11.17
N THR A 500 16.52 -7.82 10.32
CA THR A 500 16.71 -7.63 8.87
C THR A 500 16.20 -6.26 8.44
N GLU A 501 17.04 -5.48 7.76
CA GLU A 501 16.62 -4.26 7.07
C GLU A 501 15.89 -4.63 5.77
N GLU A 502 14.69 -4.10 5.60
CA GLU A 502 13.87 -4.29 4.40
C GLU A 502 13.43 -2.93 3.83
N ARG A 503 12.91 -2.92 2.60
CA ARG A 503 12.42 -1.67 1.96
C ARG A 503 11.40 -0.90 2.81
N LYS A 504 10.64 -1.58 3.67
CA LYS A 504 9.61 -0.99 4.55
C LYS A 504 10.09 -0.69 5.97
N GLY A 505 11.37 -0.94 6.27
CA GLY A 505 11.97 -0.79 7.58
C GLY A 505 12.53 -2.09 8.13
N TRP A 506 12.71 -2.16 9.45
CA TRP A 506 13.39 -3.26 10.11
C TRP A 506 12.41 -4.34 10.57
N ARG A 507 12.73 -5.61 10.32
CA ARG A 507 11.98 -6.78 10.80
C ARG A 507 12.76 -7.51 11.87
N LEU A 508 12.14 -7.70 13.03
CA LEU A 508 12.64 -8.58 14.10
C LEU A 508 11.96 -9.95 14.04
N THR A 509 12.79 -11.00 14.03
CA THR A 509 12.38 -12.41 14.14
C THR A 509 13.01 -13.00 15.40
N LEU A 510 12.22 -13.68 16.22
CA LEU A 510 12.67 -14.27 17.49
C LEU A 510 12.43 -15.78 17.46
N TYR A 511 13.33 -16.54 18.08
CA TYR A 511 13.26 -18.00 18.18
C TYR A 511 13.23 -18.43 19.64
N TRP A 512 12.24 -19.26 19.98
CA TRP A 512 11.89 -19.58 21.36
C TRP A 512 11.82 -21.09 21.59
N GLN A 513 12.05 -21.51 22.83
CA GLN A 513 11.80 -22.87 23.30
C GLN A 513 11.01 -22.83 24.61
N ARG A 514 10.15 -23.83 24.81
CA ARG A 514 9.50 -24.04 26.10
C ARG A 514 10.46 -24.74 27.06
N VAL A 515 10.61 -24.20 28.26
CA VAL A 515 11.46 -24.79 29.33
C VAL A 515 10.67 -25.26 30.55
N GLY A 516 9.38 -24.91 30.66
CA GLY A 516 8.51 -25.40 31.72
C GLY A 516 7.03 -25.06 31.46
N PRO A 517 6.13 -25.19 32.46
CA PRO A 517 4.72 -24.88 32.29
C PRO A 517 4.50 -23.39 32.02
N ALA A 518 4.03 -23.05 30.82
CA ALA A 518 3.53 -21.74 30.49
C ALA A 518 2.03 -21.67 30.81
N SER A 519 1.57 -20.51 31.29
CA SER A 519 0.15 -20.24 31.53
C SER A 519 -0.52 -19.62 30.30
N ALA A 520 -1.85 -19.64 30.27
CA ALA A 520 -2.63 -19.08 29.16
C ALA A 520 -2.44 -17.56 28.98
N ASP A 521 -2.04 -16.84 30.03
CA ASP A 521 -1.75 -15.41 30.06
C ASP A 521 -0.25 -15.09 29.87
N THR A 522 0.57 -16.06 29.43
CA THR A 522 1.97 -15.81 29.06
C THR A 522 2.04 -15.09 27.72
N HIS A 523 2.52 -13.84 27.72
CA HIS A 523 2.63 -12.98 26.54
C HIS A 523 4.09 -12.58 26.27
N LEU A 524 4.50 -12.66 25.00
CA LEU A 524 5.81 -12.24 24.52
C LEU A 524 5.71 -10.79 24.02
N TRP A 525 6.54 -9.90 24.54
CA TRP A 525 6.48 -8.47 24.26
C TRP A 525 7.84 -7.95 23.77
N PRO A 526 8.16 -8.14 22.48
CA PRO A 526 9.26 -7.45 21.85
C PRO A 526 8.88 -6.03 21.44
N PHE A 527 9.85 -5.12 21.53
CA PHE A 527 9.65 -3.73 21.13
C PHE A 527 10.95 -3.06 20.65
N TYR A 528 10.79 -2.08 19.77
CA TYR A 528 11.83 -1.13 19.39
C TYR A 528 11.79 0.07 20.32
N PHE A 529 12.94 0.64 20.63
CA PHE A 529 13.03 1.85 21.46
C PHE A 529 14.13 2.79 20.96
N ASP A 530 13.98 4.09 21.21
CA ASP A 530 14.98 5.08 20.85
C ASP A 530 16.14 5.00 21.84
N LEU A 531 17.38 4.84 21.33
CA LEU A 531 18.56 4.69 22.19
C LEU A 531 18.91 5.98 22.95
N ARG A 532 18.42 7.13 22.50
CA ARG A 532 18.69 8.45 23.10
C ARG A 532 17.78 8.71 24.29
N THR A 533 16.49 8.39 24.16
CA THR A 533 15.45 8.72 25.14
C THR A 533 14.99 7.51 25.97
N GLY A 534 15.17 6.30 25.47
CA GLY A 534 14.62 5.08 26.06
C GLY A 534 13.12 4.87 25.78
N SER A 535 12.47 5.76 25.01
CA SER A 535 11.04 5.63 24.69
C SER A 535 10.78 4.49 23.72
N VAL A 536 9.72 3.71 23.96
CA VAL A 536 9.23 2.70 23.01
C VAL A 536 8.82 3.40 21.71
N LEU A 537 9.41 2.97 20.60
CA LEU A 537 9.12 3.46 19.25
C LEU A 537 7.99 2.66 18.60
N GLU A 538 7.98 1.34 18.80
CA GLU A 538 6.98 0.43 18.26
C GLU A 538 7.01 -0.90 19.04
N ASP A 539 5.85 -1.52 19.26
CA ASP A 539 5.72 -2.82 19.93
C ASP A 539 4.65 -3.72 19.28
N THR A 540 4.27 -4.81 19.94
CA THR A 540 3.28 -5.76 19.43
C THR A 540 1.84 -5.46 19.86
N SER A 541 1.57 -4.33 20.52
CA SER A 541 0.25 -4.02 21.09
C SER A 541 -0.79 -3.73 20.00
N LEU A 542 -0.39 -3.00 18.95
CA LEU A 542 -1.23 -2.71 17.77
C LEU A 542 -0.95 -3.65 16.58
N ARG A 543 0.17 -4.38 16.62
CA ARG A 543 0.65 -5.25 15.55
C ARG A 543 1.08 -6.59 16.14
N PRO A 544 0.11 -7.43 16.54
CA PRO A 544 0.43 -8.68 17.22
C PRO A 544 1.20 -9.63 16.30
N MET A 545 2.04 -10.45 16.92
CA MET A 545 2.71 -11.54 16.21
C MET A 545 1.68 -12.63 15.90
N VAL A 546 1.51 -12.93 14.61
CA VAL A 546 0.53 -13.93 14.15
C VAL A 546 0.74 -15.27 14.84
N GLU A 547 2.00 -15.68 15.01
CA GLU A 547 2.31 -16.99 15.59
C GLU A 547 1.75 -17.16 17.00
N THR A 548 1.81 -16.13 17.85
CA THR A 548 1.33 -16.22 19.24
C THR A 548 -0.19 -16.15 19.37
N ILE A 549 -0.90 -15.65 18.35
CA ILE A 549 -2.38 -15.66 18.31
C ILE A 549 -2.89 -17.10 18.13
N TRP A 550 -2.30 -17.83 17.19
CA TRP A 550 -2.74 -19.17 16.80
C TRP A 550 -2.04 -20.28 17.58
N TYR A 551 -0.79 -20.06 17.99
CA TYR A 551 0.06 -21.02 18.70
C TYR A 551 0.74 -20.37 19.92
N PRO A 552 -0.02 -19.97 20.95
CA PRO A 552 0.50 -19.32 22.16
C PRO A 552 1.44 -20.22 22.98
N PRO A 553 2.30 -19.65 23.85
CA PRO A 553 3.29 -20.40 24.63
C PRO A 553 2.76 -21.59 25.43
N VAL A 554 1.53 -21.51 25.94
CA VAL A 554 0.87 -22.60 26.68
C VAL A 554 0.73 -23.89 25.85
N MET A 555 0.62 -23.75 24.52
CA MET A 555 0.48 -24.88 23.59
C MET A 555 1.81 -25.48 23.14
N TRP A 556 2.93 -24.82 23.45
CA TRP A 556 4.22 -25.26 22.92
C TRP A 556 4.64 -26.61 23.51
N LYS A 557 5.24 -27.48 22.68
CA LYS A 557 5.78 -28.78 23.07
C LYS A 557 7.21 -28.66 23.57
N GLU A 558 7.61 -29.55 24.47
CA GLU A 558 9.00 -29.61 24.93
C GLU A 558 9.94 -29.99 23.78
N GLY A 559 11.09 -29.32 23.69
CA GLY A 559 12.09 -29.55 22.65
C GLY A 559 11.79 -28.95 21.29
N GLU A 560 10.62 -28.32 21.09
CA GLU A 560 10.30 -27.61 19.86
C GLU A 560 10.85 -26.17 19.89
N THR A 561 11.25 -25.67 18.72
CA THR A 561 11.60 -24.26 18.53
C THR A 561 10.47 -23.54 17.79
N VAL A 562 9.98 -22.45 18.38
CA VAL A 562 8.90 -21.61 17.85
C VAL A 562 9.46 -20.27 17.41
N ARG A 563 9.12 -19.83 16.20
CA ARG A 563 9.46 -18.52 15.66
C ARG A 563 8.30 -17.56 15.84
N THR A 564 8.61 -16.32 16.20
CA THR A 564 7.67 -15.21 16.18
C THR A 564 8.24 -14.04 15.38
N ARG A 565 7.40 -13.32 14.64
CA ARG A 565 7.84 -12.24 13.74
C ARG A 565 7.06 -10.96 13.96
N MET A 566 7.78 -9.85 14.06
CA MET A 566 7.20 -8.51 13.94
C MET A 566 7.05 -8.12 12.47
N LEU A 567 6.13 -7.21 12.17
CA LEU A 567 6.08 -6.57 10.85
C LEU A 567 7.30 -5.64 10.67
N PRO A 568 7.83 -5.48 9.44
CA PRO A 568 8.89 -4.52 9.19
C PRO A 568 8.39 -3.10 9.49
N TRP A 569 9.17 -2.33 10.26
CA TRP A 569 8.79 -0.98 10.70
C TRP A 569 9.88 0.06 10.45
N PRO A 570 9.55 1.26 9.93
CA PRO A 570 10.51 2.33 9.77
C PRO A 570 10.82 2.97 11.14
N VAL A 571 11.79 2.40 11.85
CA VAL A 571 12.29 2.94 13.12
C VAL A 571 13.42 3.96 12.88
N PRO A 572 13.35 5.16 13.48
CA PRO A 572 14.41 6.16 13.35
C PRO A 572 15.68 5.72 14.09
N GLU A 573 16.83 5.88 13.45
CA GLU A 573 18.12 5.59 14.08
C GLU A 573 18.60 6.75 14.98
N PRO A 574 19.37 6.45 16.04
CA PRO A 574 19.71 5.12 16.54
C PRO A 574 18.58 4.50 17.38
N PHE A 575 18.29 3.22 17.14
CA PHE A 575 17.29 2.46 17.89
C PHE A 575 17.88 1.18 18.51
N GLY A 576 17.23 0.69 19.56
CA GLY A 576 17.50 -0.59 20.19
C GLY A 576 16.31 -1.52 20.09
N VAL A 577 16.54 -2.80 20.41
CA VAL A 577 15.50 -3.83 20.49
C VAL A 577 15.47 -4.37 21.91
N ALA A 578 14.30 -4.54 22.49
CA ALA A 578 14.16 -5.18 23.77
C ALA A 578 13.07 -6.25 23.72
N VAL A 579 13.20 -7.23 24.61
CA VAL A 579 12.26 -8.34 24.72
C VAL A 579 11.93 -8.56 26.18
N GLN A 580 10.63 -8.53 26.48
CA GLN A 580 10.08 -8.89 27.78
C GLN A 580 9.10 -10.06 27.61
N VAL A 581 9.00 -10.91 28.62
CA VAL A 581 7.93 -11.90 28.73
C VAL A 581 7.09 -11.54 29.95
N ARG A 582 5.77 -11.51 29.79
CA ARG A 582 4.83 -11.19 30.87
C ARG A 582 3.92 -12.38 31.14
N GLN A 583 3.54 -12.56 32.39
CA GLN A 583 2.51 -13.48 32.85
C GLN A 583 1.42 -12.64 33.53
N GLY A 584 0.33 -12.38 32.79
CA GLY A 584 -0.62 -11.34 33.17
C GLY A 584 0.06 -9.96 33.21
N GLU A 585 -0.07 -9.24 34.31
CA GLU A 585 0.61 -7.95 34.51
C GLU A 585 2.08 -8.10 34.95
N GLN A 586 2.50 -9.27 35.40
CA GLN A 586 3.83 -9.47 35.96
C GLN A 586 4.87 -9.71 34.84
N ALA A 587 5.94 -8.90 34.81
CA ALA A 587 7.09 -9.17 33.96
C ALA A 587 7.94 -10.31 34.54
N LEU A 588 8.21 -11.33 33.73
CA LEU A 588 9.16 -12.39 34.06
C LEU A 588 10.59 -11.88 33.81
N SER A 589 11.47 -12.08 34.79
CA SER A 589 12.88 -11.73 34.65
C SER A 589 13.63 -12.74 33.77
N PRO A 590 14.66 -12.30 33.02
CA PRO A 590 15.13 -10.91 32.86
C PRO A 590 14.32 -10.14 31.80
N THR A 591 14.35 -8.80 31.84
CA THR A 591 14.08 -8.02 30.61
C THR A 591 15.39 -7.88 29.86
N VAL A 592 15.38 -8.14 28.56
CA VAL A 592 16.61 -8.25 27.77
C VAL A 592 16.69 -7.10 26.78
N PHE A 593 17.82 -6.37 26.78
CA PHE A 593 18.04 -5.20 25.95
C PHE A 593 19.15 -5.45 24.94
N ALA A 594 18.95 -5.00 23.71
CA ALA A 594 19.93 -5.03 22.64
C ALA A 594 20.33 -3.59 22.31
N GLY A 595 21.55 -3.19 22.71
CA GLY A 595 22.09 -1.83 22.53
C GLY A 595 23.18 -1.74 21.45
N ASP A 596 23.19 -0.61 20.73
CA ASP A 596 24.05 -0.22 19.59
C ASP A 596 23.86 -0.99 18.27
N VAL A 597 22.86 -0.56 17.47
CA VAL A 597 22.81 -0.80 16.01
C VAL A 597 23.72 0.21 15.26
N GLY A 598 24.16 1.27 15.94
CA GLY A 598 25.11 2.24 15.43
C GLY A 598 26.55 1.71 15.49
N TYR A 599 27.01 1.13 14.38
CA TYR A 599 28.43 0.91 14.04
C TYR A 599 29.12 -0.38 14.58
N ARG A 600 28.87 -1.54 13.94
CA ARG A 600 29.89 -2.61 13.76
C ARG A 600 29.75 -3.37 12.43
N PRO A 601 30.84 -3.85 11.81
CA PRO A 601 30.83 -4.44 10.46
C PRO A 601 30.24 -5.86 10.33
N GLU A 602 29.64 -6.44 11.38
CA GLU A 602 29.30 -7.88 11.39
C GLU A 602 27.93 -8.23 12.01
N GLY A 603 26.97 -7.30 12.07
CA GLY A 603 25.53 -7.64 12.23
C GLY A 603 25.09 -8.34 13.53
N ALA A 604 25.92 -8.42 14.58
CA ALA A 604 25.54 -9.02 15.86
C ALA A 604 25.05 -7.94 16.86
N VAL A 605 23.80 -8.06 17.31
CA VAL A 605 23.26 -7.29 18.44
C VAL A 605 23.50 -8.08 19.75
N TRP A 606 23.97 -7.42 20.80
CA TRP A 606 24.17 -8.06 22.10
C TRP A 606 22.96 -7.83 22.99
N LEU A 607 22.22 -8.91 23.27
CA LEU A 607 21.21 -8.95 24.32
C LEU A 607 21.91 -8.91 25.69
N THR A 608 21.95 -7.76 26.35
CA THR A 608 22.45 -7.60 27.73
C THR A 608 21.30 -7.68 28.73
N GLN A 609 21.58 -8.23 29.92
CA GLN A 609 20.61 -8.42 31.01
C GLN A 609 20.49 -7.18 31.91
N HIS A 610 21.17 -6.07 31.62
CA HIS A 610 21.19 -4.88 32.47
C HIS A 610 20.75 -3.68 31.62
N PRO A 611 19.74 -2.90 32.04
CA PRO A 611 19.47 -1.62 31.41
C PRO A 611 20.74 -0.75 31.54
N PRO A 612 21.15 -0.02 30.49
CA PRO A 612 22.11 1.06 30.63
C PRO A 612 21.82 1.89 31.88
N ALA A 613 22.85 2.20 32.66
CA ALA A 613 22.77 2.81 34.00
C ALA A 613 21.94 4.11 34.09
N ARG A 614 21.57 4.69 32.93
CA ARG A 614 20.75 5.89 32.78
C ARG A 614 19.25 5.67 33.03
N TRP A 615 18.78 4.42 33.18
CA TRP A 615 17.35 4.06 33.20
C TRP A 615 16.90 3.30 34.45
N ALA A 616 17.67 3.32 35.54
CA ALA A 616 17.29 2.65 36.79
C ALA A 616 16.15 3.36 37.55
N ASP A 617 15.88 4.64 37.26
CA ASP A 617 15.09 5.54 38.12
C ASP A 617 13.74 6.01 37.52
N ALA A 618 13.28 5.46 36.39
CA ALA A 618 12.02 5.88 35.77
C ALA A 618 10.80 5.18 36.41
N GLU A 619 10.48 5.54 37.67
CA GLU A 619 9.18 5.23 38.28
C GLU A 619 8.11 6.21 37.74
N VAL A 620 7.14 5.70 37.00
CA VAL A 620 5.95 6.46 36.61
C VAL A 620 4.98 6.53 37.79
N ALA A 621 4.55 7.75 38.13
CA ALA A 621 3.67 8.06 39.25
C ALA A 621 2.29 7.35 39.20
N LEU A 622 1.76 7.10 40.41
CA LEU A 622 0.56 6.32 40.76
C LEU A 622 -0.79 6.93 40.29
N PRO A 623 -1.87 6.10 40.23
CA PRO A 623 -3.15 6.43 39.59
C PRO A 623 -4.01 7.42 40.37
N HIS A 624 -4.78 8.23 39.66
CA HIS A 624 -5.97 8.88 40.21
C HIS A 624 -7.21 8.04 39.89
N ARG A 625 -7.91 7.60 40.94
CA ARG A 625 -9.19 6.89 40.83
C ARG A 625 -10.29 7.94 40.83
N PHE A 626 -11.02 8.10 39.74
CA PHE A 626 -12.13 9.05 39.65
C PHE A 626 -13.43 8.28 39.51
N GLU A 627 -14.29 8.35 40.52
CA GLU A 627 -15.68 7.91 40.42
C GLU A 627 -16.47 8.95 39.61
N THR A 628 -16.61 8.71 38.30
CA THR A 628 -17.60 9.42 37.49
C THR A 628 -18.82 8.51 37.34
N THR A 629 -20.00 9.00 37.74
CA THR A 629 -21.28 8.30 37.52
C THR A 629 -22.10 9.10 36.51
N PRO A 630 -22.80 8.48 35.53
CA PRO A 630 -22.51 7.22 34.85
C PRO A 630 -22.16 7.50 33.38
N VAL A 631 -20.88 7.46 33.02
CA VAL A 631 -20.40 7.27 31.64
C VAL A 631 -19.33 6.17 31.69
N PRO A 632 -19.27 5.24 30.72
CA PRO A 632 -18.76 3.90 30.99
C PRO A 632 -17.25 3.77 30.78
N THR A 633 -16.45 4.76 31.17
CA THR A 633 -15.01 4.80 30.89
C THR A 633 -14.24 5.57 31.97
N GLU A 634 -13.31 4.90 32.65
CA GLU A 634 -12.42 5.43 33.68
C GLU A 634 -11.04 5.74 33.06
N LEU A 635 -10.48 6.94 33.25
CA LEU A 635 -9.09 7.22 32.87
C LEU A 635 -8.16 6.68 33.98
N VAL A 636 -7.49 5.57 33.72
CA VAL A 636 -6.70 4.85 34.73
C VAL A 636 -5.21 5.15 34.69
N ARG A 637 -4.69 5.63 33.55
CA ARG A 637 -3.28 6.03 33.42
C ARG A 637 -3.12 7.16 32.42
N VAL A 638 -2.18 8.06 32.70
CA VAL A 638 -1.69 9.05 31.75
C VAL A 638 -0.18 8.92 31.68
N GLN A 639 0.33 8.76 30.47
CA GLN A 639 1.76 8.73 30.20
C GLN A 639 2.10 9.94 29.33
N VAL A 640 2.97 10.78 29.87
CA VAL A 640 3.50 11.99 29.22
C VAL A 640 5.01 11.83 29.02
N PRO A 641 5.65 12.67 28.18
CA PRO A 641 7.10 12.72 28.10
C PRO A 641 7.71 12.98 29.48
N ALA A 642 8.85 12.36 29.77
CA ALA A 642 9.51 12.45 31.09
C ALA A 642 10.14 13.84 31.35
N ASP A 643 10.35 14.61 30.28
CA ASP A 643 10.96 15.94 30.37
C ASP A 643 9.92 16.97 30.84
N GLU A 644 10.19 17.62 31.97
CA GLU A 644 9.40 18.77 32.47
C GLU A 644 9.46 19.97 31.50
N TYR A 645 10.46 19.97 30.61
CA TYR A 645 10.73 21.00 29.62
C TYR A 645 10.45 20.50 28.21
N VAL A 646 9.60 21.21 27.48
CA VAL A 646 9.16 20.88 26.13
C VAL A 646 9.60 21.98 25.17
N THR A 647 10.06 21.60 23.98
CA THR A 647 10.44 22.57 22.93
C THR A 647 9.23 22.93 22.07
N ALA A 648 9.04 24.23 21.81
CA ALA A 648 8.02 24.69 20.87
C ALA A 648 8.23 24.06 19.47
N GLY A 649 7.14 23.79 18.75
CA GLY A 649 7.20 23.18 17.41
C GLY A 649 7.47 21.67 17.37
N GLN A 650 7.77 21.03 18.51
CA GLN A 650 7.89 19.57 18.61
C GLN A 650 6.54 18.92 18.96
N PRO A 651 6.28 17.69 18.48
CA PRO A 651 5.08 16.95 18.86
C PRO A 651 5.12 16.57 20.34
N TYR A 652 4.05 16.88 21.06
CA TYR A 652 3.87 16.48 22.45
C TYR A 652 2.93 15.27 22.52
N THR A 653 3.50 14.10 22.81
CA THR A 653 2.77 12.82 22.77
C THR A 653 2.28 12.44 24.16
N VAL A 654 0.97 12.22 24.28
CA VAL A 654 0.30 11.79 25.51
C VAL A 654 -0.36 10.45 25.24
N THR A 655 -0.08 9.43 26.05
CA THR A 655 -0.81 8.16 25.97
C THR A 655 -1.74 8.04 27.16
N LEU A 656 -3.03 7.98 26.87
CA LEU A 656 -4.08 7.76 27.84
C LEU A 656 -4.35 6.26 27.93
N THR A 657 -4.61 5.75 29.14
CA THR A 657 -5.16 4.42 29.31
C THR A 657 -6.52 4.53 29.96
N TRP A 658 -7.53 4.08 29.24
CA TRP A 658 -8.90 4.02 29.72
C TRP A 658 -9.22 2.62 30.22
N GLN A 659 -10.14 2.49 31.17
CA GLN A 659 -10.76 1.24 31.58
C GLN A 659 -12.27 1.39 31.44
N ALA A 660 -12.90 0.55 30.63
CA ALA A 660 -14.34 0.61 30.42
C ALA A 660 -15.10 0.23 31.70
N GLY A 661 -15.96 1.10 32.20
CA GLY A 661 -16.89 0.84 33.29
C GLY A 661 -18.21 0.19 32.85
N GLY A 662 -18.55 0.21 31.56
CA GLY A 662 -19.82 -0.29 31.00
C GLY A 662 -19.85 -0.26 29.46
N ALA A 663 -21.01 -0.51 28.85
CA ALA A 663 -21.21 -0.28 27.42
C ALA A 663 -21.78 1.13 27.16
N THR A 664 -21.44 1.76 26.03
CA THR A 664 -22.06 3.01 25.53
C THR A 664 -22.56 2.80 24.10
N ASP A 665 -23.69 3.41 23.76
CA ASP A 665 -24.20 3.44 22.38
C ASP A 665 -23.72 4.67 21.59
N VAL A 666 -22.99 5.58 22.26
CA VAL A 666 -22.45 6.80 21.67
C VAL A 666 -20.94 6.66 21.44
N PRO A 667 -20.45 6.89 20.21
CA PRO A 667 -19.02 6.91 19.90
C PRO A 667 -18.43 8.24 20.35
N LEU A 668 -17.85 8.25 21.56
CA LEU A 668 -17.26 9.45 22.16
C LEU A 668 -15.89 9.75 21.59
N THR A 669 -15.59 11.04 21.44
CA THR A 669 -14.29 11.56 21.03
C THR A 669 -13.53 12.04 22.25
N VAL A 670 -12.25 11.67 22.35
CA VAL A 670 -11.33 12.16 23.37
C VAL A 670 -10.70 13.44 22.87
N PHE A 671 -10.75 14.50 23.68
CA PHE A 671 -9.98 15.72 23.46
C PHE A 671 -8.79 15.76 24.40
N THR A 672 -7.67 16.27 23.88
CA THR A 672 -6.49 16.63 24.65
C THR A 672 -6.15 18.08 24.33
N GLN A 673 -6.14 18.95 25.34
CA GLN A 673 -6.04 20.39 25.16
C GLN A 673 -4.89 20.95 26.02
N VAL A 674 -4.06 21.78 25.40
CA VAL A 674 -2.98 22.51 26.06
C VAL A 674 -3.44 23.94 26.29
N LEU A 675 -3.43 24.38 27.55
CA LEU A 675 -3.84 25.70 27.98
C LEU A 675 -2.63 26.49 28.48
N ASN A 676 -2.58 27.78 28.17
CA ASN A 676 -1.62 28.70 28.79
C ASN A 676 -2.04 29.10 30.22
N GLU A 677 -1.22 29.88 30.92
CA GLU A 677 -1.53 30.36 32.29
C GLU A 677 -2.83 31.18 32.38
N ALA A 678 -3.23 31.87 31.30
CA ALA A 678 -4.49 32.60 31.23
C ALA A 678 -5.71 31.69 30.97
N GLY A 679 -5.52 30.37 30.88
CA GLY A 679 -6.56 29.39 30.57
C GLY A 679 -6.97 29.35 29.10
N GLN A 680 -6.22 30.01 28.21
CA GLN A 680 -6.52 30.03 26.78
C GLN A 680 -5.96 28.79 26.11
N LEU A 681 -6.75 28.19 25.21
CA LEU A 681 -6.34 27.06 24.39
C LEU A 681 -5.25 27.46 23.39
N VAL A 682 -4.11 26.77 23.41
CA VAL A 682 -2.97 27.03 22.51
C VAL A 682 -2.68 25.88 21.56
N ALA A 683 -3.01 24.65 21.92
CA ALA A 683 -2.90 23.48 21.06
C ALA A 683 -3.92 22.41 21.49
N GLN A 684 -4.37 21.57 20.57
CA GLN A 684 -5.23 20.44 20.91
C GLN A 684 -5.09 19.29 19.92
N HIS A 685 -5.50 18.10 20.35
CA HIS A 685 -5.70 16.94 19.50
C HIS A 685 -6.95 16.18 19.95
N ASP A 686 -7.88 16.00 19.01
CA ASP A 686 -9.17 15.36 19.23
C ASP A 686 -9.27 14.13 18.33
N SER A 687 -9.55 12.97 18.92
CA SER A 687 -9.73 11.72 18.17
C SER A 687 -10.65 10.76 18.89
N GLN A 688 -11.32 9.90 18.13
CA GLN A 688 -11.86 8.66 18.70
C GLN A 688 -10.70 7.85 19.30
N PRO A 689 -10.94 7.12 20.40
CA PRO A 689 -9.86 6.42 21.08
C PRO A 689 -9.09 5.44 20.19
N ALA A 690 -7.80 5.27 20.52
CA ALA A 690 -6.85 4.47 19.75
C ALA A 690 -6.80 4.89 18.28
N VAL A 691 -6.82 6.20 18.01
CA VAL A 691 -6.78 6.79 16.66
C VAL A 691 -7.97 6.31 15.79
N GLY A 692 -9.13 6.12 16.42
CA GLY A 692 -10.35 5.62 15.77
C GLY A 692 -10.42 4.11 15.57
N LEU A 693 -9.44 3.36 16.04
CA LEU A 693 -9.43 1.89 15.95
C LEU A 693 -10.28 1.24 17.03
N ARG A 694 -10.53 1.93 18.15
CA ARG A 694 -11.34 1.45 19.27
C ARG A 694 -12.38 2.49 19.69
N PRO A 695 -13.43 2.72 18.88
CA PRO A 695 -14.57 3.55 19.28
C PRO A 695 -15.14 3.11 20.62
N THR A 696 -15.60 4.05 21.45
CA THR A 696 -16.11 3.73 22.79
C THR A 696 -17.30 2.77 22.78
N VAL A 697 -18.04 2.71 21.68
CA VAL A 697 -19.16 1.77 21.49
C VAL A 697 -18.73 0.31 21.44
N ASP A 698 -17.47 0.05 21.12
CA ASP A 698 -16.90 -1.29 20.98
C ASP A 698 -16.22 -1.78 22.27
N TRP A 699 -16.27 -0.98 23.35
CA TRP A 699 -15.58 -1.29 24.59
C TRP A 699 -16.41 -2.24 25.45
N GLN A 700 -15.77 -3.29 25.95
CA GLN A 700 -16.40 -4.23 26.87
C GLN A 700 -16.15 -3.80 28.33
N PRO A 701 -17.10 -3.99 29.26
CA PRO A 701 -16.88 -3.68 30.68
C PRO A 701 -15.61 -4.34 31.24
N GLY A 702 -14.75 -3.56 31.88
CA GLY A 702 -13.45 -3.96 32.42
C GLY A 702 -12.28 -3.90 31.43
N GLU A 703 -12.54 -3.68 30.14
CA GLU A 703 -11.51 -3.61 29.11
C GLU A 703 -10.61 -2.38 29.26
N ARG A 704 -9.30 -2.53 29.02
CA ARG A 704 -8.35 -1.42 29.02
C ARG A 704 -7.93 -1.01 27.62
N ILE A 705 -8.02 0.28 27.32
CA ILE A 705 -7.74 0.85 26.01
C ILE A 705 -6.58 1.83 26.11
N GLN A 706 -5.50 1.56 25.37
CA GLN A 706 -4.43 2.54 25.17
C GLN A 706 -4.78 3.47 24.03
N ASP A 707 -4.59 4.76 24.28
CA ASP A 707 -5.12 5.82 23.45
C ASP A 707 -4.07 6.94 23.30
N PRO A 708 -3.21 6.86 22.27
CA PRO A 708 -2.17 7.85 22.03
C PRO A 708 -2.72 9.09 21.32
N HIS A 709 -2.39 10.27 21.84
CA HIS A 709 -2.67 11.58 21.27
C HIS A 709 -1.36 12.33 20.99
N ILE A 710 -1.19 12.78 19.75
CA ILE A 710 -0.03 13.58 19.34
C ILE A 710 -0.50 15.02 19.18
N ILE A 711 -0.11 15.88 20.12
CA ILE A 711 -0.47 17.29 20.11
C ILE A 711 0.64 18.05 19.39
N ALA A 712 0.31 18.66 18.25
CA ALA A 712 1.24 19.54 17.54
C ALA A 712 1.32 20.88 18.28
N LEU A 713 2.43 21.13 18.98
CA LEU A 713 2.68 22.42 19.61
C LEU A 713 3.10 23.44 18.55
N PRO A 714 2.48 24.63 18.48
CA PRO A 714 2.94 25.72 17.63
C PRO A 714 4.42 26.05 17.81
N ALA A 715 5.11 26.36 16.71
CA ALA A 715 6.54 26.71 16.73
C ALA A 715 6.83 28.09 17.35
N ASP A 716 5.80 28.93 17.45
CA ASP A 716 5.82 30.27 18.04
C ASP A 716 5.26 30.31 19.47
N LEU A 717 5.11 29.16 20.13
CA LEU A 717 4.64 29.09 21.51
C LEU A 717 5.60 29.85 22.44
N PRO A 718 5.13 30.86 23.20
CA PRO A 718 6.00 31.57 24.14
C PRO A 718 6.53 30.65 25.23
N ALA A 719 7.76 30.89 25.68
CA ALA A 719 8.28 30.23 26.87
C ALA A 719 7.38 30.52 28.09
N GLY A 720 7.03 29.48 28.85
CA GLY A 720 6.07 29.61 29.94
C GLY A 720 5.50 28.28 30.43
N ARG A 721 4.62 28.33 31.44
CA ARG A 721 3.93 27.15 31.97
C ARG A 721 2.65 26.88 31.21
N TYR A 722 2.41 25.61 30.95
CA TYR A 722 1.25 25.10 30.23
C TYR A 722 0.62 23.95 31.00
N ARG A 723 -0.70 23.82 30.85
CA ARG A 723 -1.50 22.78 31.49
C ARG A 723 -2.11 21.90 30.41
N LEU A 724 -2.05 20.60 30.59
CA LEU A 724 -2.71 19.61 29.74
C LEU A 724 -4.02 19.19 30.41
N ILE A 725 -5.12 19.38 29.70
CA ILE A 725 -6.44 18.86 30.10
C ILE A 725 -6.95 17.80 29.11
N VAL A 726 -7.72 16.85 29.62
CA VAL A 726 -8.26 15.71 28.87
C VAL A 726 -9.74 15.54 29.20
N GLY A 727 -10.53 15.14 28.22
CA GLY A 727 -11.91 14.74 28.46
C GLY A 727 -12.55 14.06 27.26
N LEU A 728 -13.83 13.76 27.38
CA LEU A 728 -14.65 13.10 26.37
C LEU A 728 -15.79 14.01 25.96
N TYR A 729 -16.22 13.91 24.70
CA TYR A 729 -17.43 14.56 24.21
C TYR A 729 -18.09 13.75 23.11
N ASP A 730 -19.38 13.98 22.91
CA ASP A 730 -20.10 13.47 21.75
C ASP A 730 -19.86 14.40 20.55
N ALA A 731 -19.23 13.88 19.50
CA ALA A 731 -18.90 14.64 18.30
C ALA A 731 -20.11 15.12 17.49
N GLN A 732 -21.28 14.48 17.64
CA GLN A 732 -22.51 14.87 16.93
C GLN A 732 -23.19 16.07 17.60
N THR A 733 -23.17 16.11 18.93
CA THR A 733 -23.86 17.14 19.71
C THR A 733 -22.93 18.23 20.24
N GLY A 734 -21.62 17.97 20.27
CA GLY A 734 -20.61 18.84 20.88
C GLY A 734 -20.65 18.86 22.41
N GLN A 735 -21.49 18.02 23.04
CA GLN A 735 -21.68 18.01 24.48
C GLN A 735 -20.56 17.23 25.17
N ARG A 736 -19.85 17.87 26.12
CA ARG A 736 -18.83 17.22 26.94
C ARG A 736 -19.45 16.26 27.94
N VAL A 737 -18.78 15.13 28.13
CA VAL A 737 -19.10 14.14 29.16
C VAL A 737 -18.83 14.72 30.54
N PRO A 738 -19.77 14.67 31.49
CA PRO A 738 -19.56 15.18 32.84
C PRO A 738 -18.34 14.57 33.52
N ALA A 739 -17.40 15.41 33.96
CA ALA A 739 -16.16 15.00 34.64
C ALA A 739 -16.05 15.51 36.08
N GLY A 740 -17.10 16.13 36.62
CA GLY A 740 -17.10 16.70 37.98
C GLY A 740 -16.32 18.01 38.13
N THR A 741 -15.85 18.59 37.02
CA THR A 741 -15.18 19.91 36.97
C THR A 741 -16.04 20.92 36.20
N PRO A 742 -15.86 22.24 36.40
CA PRO A 742 -16.62 23.27 35.69
C PRO A 742 -16.55 23.16 34.16
N ASP A 743 -15.41 22.69 33.63
CA ASP A 743 -15.14 22.57 32.19
C ASP A 743 -15.38 21.16 31.63
N ASN A 744 -15.85 20.23 32.48
CA ASN A 744 -15.99 18.80 32.16
C ASN A 744 -14.71 18.21 31.52
N ALA A 745 -13.57 18.61 32.07
CA ALA A 745 -12.23 18.20 31.67
C ALA A 745 -11.35 17.97 32.89
N LEU A 746 -10.40 17.05 32.79
CA LEU A 746 -9.44 16.70 33.83
C LEU A 746 -8.08 17.31 33.49
N GLU A 747 -7.49 18.07 34.41
CA GLU A 747 -6.08 18.47 34.30
C GLU A 747 -5.19 17.29 34.68
N VAL A 748 -4.37 16.81 33.73
CA VAL A 748 -3.60 15.57 33.88
C VAL A 748 -2.10 15.78 33.96
N HIS A 749 -1.61 16.95 33.54
CA HIS A 749 -0.19 17.27 33.58
C HIS A 749 0.06 18.78 33.46
N GLN A 750 1.21 19.24 33.97
CA GLN A 750 1.73 20.59 33.77
C GLN A 750 3.17 20.49 33.27
N PHE A 751 3.52 21.28 32.26
CA PHE A 751 4.87 21.30 31.68
C PHE A 751 5.29 22.74 31.35
N VAL A 752 6.60 22.94 31.16
CA VAL A 752 7.19 24.24 30.81
C VAL A 752 7.68 24.20 29.37
N VAL A 753 7.31 25.18 28.56
CA VAL A 753 7.95 25.39 27.26
C VAL A 753 9.15 26.31 27.44
N GLN A 754 10.32 25.89 26.93
CA GLN A 754 11.55 26.71 26.92
C GLN A 754 11.75 27.37 25.56
N ASP A 755 12.38 28.55 25.57
CA ASP A 755 12.94 29.16 24.36
C ASP A 755 14.17 28.37 23.91
N ASP A 756 14.27 28.07 22.62
CA ASP A 756 15.46 27.49 21.98
C ASP A 756 16.60 28.53 21.88
N LYS A 757 17.14 28.97 23.03
CA LYS A 757 18.34 29.81 23.10
C LYS A 757 19.52 29.13 23.76
#